data_AF-A0AAV6VBC6-F1
#
_entry.id   AF-A0AAV6VBC6-F1
#
_cell.length_a   1.000
_cell.length_b   1.000
_cell.length_c   1.000
_cell.angle_alpha   90.00
_cell.angle_beta   90.00
_cell.angle_gamma   90.00
#
_symmetry.space_group_name_H-M   'P 1'
#
loop_
_entity.id
_entity.type
_entity.pdbx_description
1 polymer ?
#
loop_
_entity_poly.entity_id
_entity_poly.type
_entity_poly.pdbx_seq_one_letter_code
_entity_poly.pdbx_strand_id
1 'polypeptide(L)'
;MYYNGFNVNLIPPITTKLLKMGTSSSSLHELRDNKYLQQFSGKEPISPNDPFWNQLLSFTFAPPHSCSDCRLLEDSIRPMLDTLLNSNPVTGNVVALIKVFLVHSSELKAAVLCDNKVFIWQAYNSLFILRCILKYFIETLGEEGTLKQLEDAQQHKSDPSNASEPEKLLEALIVALYEIIIDMSLDTKTYAITVEAVHTLIVLLSVQMFSSRPASISTVYSIVMQGQCANRSPLLVKTLLHHYTTQQLCPHCVSAGEGGSLIAGFASGLWSVLTLNYGSKSSQKDATSVTVLANQSLLLLLVLINHCTNEKEMKNPYRAALFSFADSNEISFEETLLVFKYDYNALFKTICTTLKDDQTALLAYLLLHQNPSFRHYIVYSSEISNLVVPLLKLLYDAPDKNSHLIYMALIILLILSEEEFFDKQVHGIKLKNIIWYSERMLSEISLGSLTVLILIRTIQYNMTRMHDKYLHTNCLAALANMSAHTQDLHPYICEKYLNLLENMGKRYLRIMDQSKTEGIQINDELMPTDLMQDLSVLDEVLRMLLEILNSFLTFQLKNNINLLYTVLYKKAVFNLFRPASNFQDIMQNIDIVLAFFSPQIESLEQNVSVREVTELIKSTSQLWSKDKMKKLPELKFKYVEEGQPEDFFIPYLWSVIFHSSDIYWNSKNILIFNPYKSS
;
A
#
# COMPACT_ATOMS: atom_id res chain seq x y z
N MET A 1 -24.60 -77.36 -14.27
CA MET A 1 -24.12 -77.38 -15.68
C MET A 1 -23.61 -75.98 -15.98
N TYR A 2 -22.31 -75.76 -15.81
CA TYR A 2 -21.23 -75.87 -16.81
C TYR A 2 -20.92 -74.52 -17.48
N TYR A 3 -19.65 -74.14 -17.27
CA TYR A 3 -18.83 -73.07 -17.83
C TYR A 3 -18.88 -72.91 -19.36
N ASN A 4 -18.66 -71.68 -19.84
CA ASN A 4 -17.60 -71.25 -20.77
C ASN A 4 -17.76 -69.73 -21.00
N GLY A 5 -16.77 -68.84 -20.91
CA GLY A 5 -15.33 -68.98 -21.04
C GLY A 5 -14.86 -68.06 -22.18
N PHE A 6 -14.60 -66.79 -21.91
CA PHE A 6 -13.78 -65.92 -22.78
C PHE A 6 -12.75 -65.19 -21.92
N ASN A 7 -11.50 -65.66 -22.05
CA ASN A 7 -10.30 -65.02 -21.53
C ASN A 7 -10.04 -63.72 -22.31
N VAL A 8 -10.04 -62.59 -21.61
CA VAL A 8 -9.33 -61.39 -22.06
C VAL A 8 -8.09 -61.28 -21.17
N ASN A 9 -6.92 -61.36 -21.81
CA ASN A 9 -5.62 -61.22 -21.15
C ASN A 9 -5.56 -59.91 -20.36
N LEU A 10 -5.43 -60.03 -19.04
CA LEU A 10 -5.05 -58.94 -18.14
C LEU A 10 -3.66 -58.43 -18.52
N ILE A 11 -3.61 -57.29 -19.20
CA ILE A 11 -2.45 -56.40 -19.12
C ILE A 11 -2.48 -55.80 -17.72
N PRO A 12 -1.46 -55.96 -16.87
CA PRO A 12 -1.49 -55.38 -15.53
C PRO A 12 -1.46 -53.85 -15.63
N PRO A 13 -2.16 -53.13 -14.73
CA PRO A 13 -2.22 -51.68 -14.77
C PRO A 13 -0.83 -51.09 -14.46
N ILE A 14 -0.22 -50.51 -15.49
CA ILE A 14 1.05 -49.77 -15.46
C ILE A 14 1.00 -48.59 -14.46
N THR A 15 -0.20 -48.16 -14.06
CA THR A 15 -0.46 -47.07 -13.12
C THR A 15 0.14 -47.29 -11.73
N THR A 16 0.25 -48.52 -11.24
CA THR A 16 0.76 -48.78 -9.87
C THR A 16 2.28 -48.74 -9.75
N LYS A 17 3.01 -48.86 -10.88
CA LYS A 17 4.50 -48.84 -10.89
C LYS A 17 5.07 -47.43 -11.05
N LEU A 18 4.35 -46.52 -11.72
CA LEU A 18 4.70 -45.10 -11.79
C LEU A 18 4.52 -44.39 -10.44
N LEU A 19 3.56 -44.82 -9.62
CA LEU A 19 3.25 -44.26 -8.30
C LEU A 19 4.29 -44.56 -7.20
N LYS A 20 5.35 -45.33 -7.49
CA LYS A 20 6.46 -45.60 -6.55
C LYS A 20 7.82 -45.05 -7.01
N MET A 21 7.87 -44.37 -8.15
CA MET A 21 9.12 -43.80 -8.69
C MET A 21 8.95 -42.28 -8.80
N GLY A 22 9.24 -41.58 -7.70
CA GLY A 22 9.16 -40.12 -7.62
C GLY A 22 8.94 -39.60 -6.21
N THR A 23 9.66 -40.10 -5.21
CA THR A 23 9.71 -39.50 -3.87
C THR A 23 11.16 -39.19 -3.54
N SER A 24 11.72 -38.19 -4.20
CA SER A 24 13.07 -37.70 -3.93
C SER A 24 12.96 -36.29 -3.36
N SER A 25 13.24 -36.21 -2.06
CA SER A 25 13.25 -35.03 -1.18
C SER A 25 11.90 -34.69 -0.54
N SER A 26 11.71 -35.19 0.69
CA SER A 26 10.59 -34.85 1.58
C SER A 26 10.93 -33.74 2.58
N SER A 27 12.20 -33.29 2.62
CA SER A 27 12.68 -32.26 3.53
C SER A 27 13.69 -31.31 2.87
N LEU A 28 13.78 -30.06 3.37
CA LEU A 28 14.74 -29.04 2.91
C LEU A 28 16.20 -29.54 2.93
N HIS A 29 16.55 -30.35 3.94
CA HIS A 29 17.91 -30.88 4.11
C HIS A 29 18.30 -31.91 3.04
N GLU A 30 17.34 -32.60 2.43
CA GLU A 30 17.57 -33.59 1.38
C GLU A 30 17.76 -32.99 -0.01
N LEU A 31 17.56 -31.68 -0.19
CA LEU A 31 17.67 -31.03 -1.50
C LEU A 31 19.12 -31.02 -2.01
N ARG A 32 20.10 -30.87 -1.11
CA ARG A 32 21.52 -30.81 -1.47
C ARG A 32 22.03 -32.11 -2.12
N ASP A 33 21.51 -33.25 -1.67
CA ASP A 33 21.93 -34.58 -2.12
C ASP A 33 21.02 -35.15 -3.22
N ASN A 34 20.08 -34.33 -3.72
CA ASN A 34 19.14 -34.77 -4.75
C ASN A 34 19.85 -34.92 -6.10
N LYS A 35 19.85 -36.15 -6.63
CA LYS A 35 20.56 -36.52 -7.86
C LYS A 35 20.06 -35.78 -9.10
N TYR A 36 18.76 -35.52 -9.21
CA TYR A 36 18.19 -34.83 -10.37
C TYR A 36 18.57 -33.37 -10.38
N LEU A 37 18.57 -32.75 -9.20
CA LEU A 37 19.03 -31.39 -8.96
C LEU A 37 20.53 -31.24 -9.26
N GLN A 38 21.36 -32.20 -8.86
CA GLN A 38 22.78 -32.24 -9.22
C GLN A 38 23.00 -32.40 -10.72
N GLN A 39 22.24 -33.30 -11.38
CA GLN A 39 22.29 -33.48 -12.83
C GLN A 39 21.88 -32.20 -13.58
N PHE A 40 20.84 -31.51 -13.12
CA PHE A 40 20.38 -30.24 -13.70
C PHE A 40 21.45 -29.14 -13.61
N SER A 41 22.14 -29.02 -12.47
CA SER A 41 23.28 -28.10 -12.30
C SER A 41 24.59 -28.57 -12.96
N GLY A 42 24.60 -29.79 -13.50
CA GLY A 42 25.78 -30.47 -14.02
C GLY A 42 26.34 -29.86 -15.30
N LYS A 43 27.32 -30.55 -15.90
CA LYS A 43 28.05 -30.09 -17.09
C LYS A 43 27.46 -30.58 -18.41
N GLU A 44 26.42 -31.41 -18.35
CA GLU A 44 25.79 -31.99 -19.54
C GLU A 44 24.50 -31.22 -19.88
N PRO A 45 24.27 -30.93 -21.18
CA PRO A 45 23.03 -30.29 -21.63
C PRO A 45 21.86 -31.27 -21.57
N ILE A 46 20.70 -30.78 -21.12
CA ILE A 46 19.46 -31.55 -21.02
C ILE A 46 18.48 -31.05 -22.08
N SER A 47 18.02 -31.95 -22.94
CA SER A 47 17.04 -31.61 -23.98
C SER A 47 15.67 -31.27 -23.36
N PRO A 48 14.92 -30.28 -23.89
CA PRO A 48 13.54 -30.02 -23.45
C PRO A 48 12.61 -31.24 -23.56
N ASN A 49 12.92 -32.19 -24.46
CA ASN A 49 12.12 -33.40 -24.68
C ASN A 49 12.59 -34.60 -23.83
N ASP A 50 13.56 -34.42 -22.94
CA ASP A 50 14.13 -35.51 -22.15
C ASP A 50 13.15 -36.00 -21.05
N PRO A 51 12.94 -37.33 -20.88
CA PRO A 51 12.15 -37.88 -19.78
C PRO A 51 12.63 -37.47 -18.37
N PHE A 52 13.86 -36.98 -18.25
CA PHE A 52 14.43 -36.37 -17.04
C PHE A 52 13.46 -35.39 -16.37
N TRP A 53 12.78 -34.53 -17.14
CA TRP A 53 11.88 -33.51 -16.59
C TRP A 53 10.72 -34.12 -15.80
N ASN A 54 10.20 -35.28 -16.23
CA ASN A 54 9.14 -35.97 -15.50
C ASN A 54 9.60 -36.40 -14.10
N GLN A 55 10.87 -36.77 -13.94
CA GLN A 55 11.42 -37.16 -12.64
C GLN A 55 11.76 -35.94 -11.79
N LEU A 56 12.42 -34.94 -12.37
CA LEU A 56 12.78 -33.72 -11.65
C LEU A 56 11.53 -32.98 -11.16
N LEU A 57 10.49 -32.85 -11.99
CA LEU A 57 9.29 -32.07 -11.68
C LEU A 57 8.25 -32.83 -10.86
N SER A 58 8.51 -34.08 -10.46
CA SER A 58 7.60 -34.87 -9.62
C SER A 58 7.93 -34.80 -8.12
N PHE A 59 8.52 -33.70 -7.65
CA PHE A 59 8.81 -33.53 -6.22
C PHE A 59 7.58 -33.05 -5.44
N THR A 60 7.40 -33.56 -4.21
CA THR A 60 6.29 -33.18 -3.32
C THR A 60 6.70 -32.21 -2.20
N PHE A 61 7.82 -31.53 -2.39
CA PHE A 61 8.33 -30.48 -1.50
C PHE A 61 7.24 -29.43 -1.20
N ALA A 62 7.00 -29.17 0.09
CA ALA A 62 6.09 -28.12 0.51
C ALA A 62 6.77 -26.75 0.35
N PRO A 63 6.15 -25.78 -0.34
CA PRO A 63 6.74 -24.45 -0.49
C PRO A 63 6.90 -23.78 0.88
N PRO A 64 7.93 -22.95 1.07
CA PRO A 64 8.14 -22.23 2.31
C PRO A 64 6.94 -21.35 2.66
N HIS A 65 6.55 -21.32 3.93
CA HIS A 65 5.36 -20.59 4.41
C HIS A 65 5.71 -19.33 5.21
N SER A 66 7.00 -19.09 5.43
CA SER A 66 7.51 -17.93 6.13
C SER A 66 8.81 -17.43 5.49
N CYS A 67 9.14 -16.17 5.69
CA CYS A 67 10.41 -15.60 5.25
C CYS A 67 11.63 -16.39 5.82
N SER A 68 11.51 -16.95 7.03
CA SER A 68 12.52 -17.86 7.59
C SER A 68 12.67 -19.16 6.81
N ASP A 69 11.56 -19.77 6.40
CA ASP A 69 11.59 -21.00 5.59
C ASP A 69 12.15 -20.71 4.19
N CYS A 70 11.80 -19.55 3.60
CA CYS A 70 12.36 -19.08 2.33
C CYS A 70 13.89 -18.93 2.43
N ARG A 71 14.40 -18.38 3.53
CA ARG A 71 15.84 -18.27 3.77
C ARG A 71 16.51 -19.64 3.88
N LEU A 72 15.91 -20.57 4.61
CA LEU A 72 16.44 -21.93 4.74
C LEU A 72 16.46 -22.67 3.39
N LEU A 73 15.43 -22.47 2.57
CA LEU A 73 15.40 -22.99 1.20
C LEU A 73 16.57 -22.45 0.39
N GLU A 74 16.78 -21.13 0.39
CA GLU A 74 17.88 -20.52 -0.35
C GLU A 74 19.24 -21.03 0.10
N ASP A 75 19.49 -21.08 1.41
CA ASP A 75 20.75 -21.61 1.95
C ASP A 75 20.97 -23.09 1.53
N SER A 76 19.89 -23.87 1.40
CA SER A 76 19.95 -25.29 1.01
C SER A 76 20.23 -25.50 -0.48
N ILE A 77 19.67 -24.65 -1.36
CA ILE A 77 19.84 -24.78 -2.82
C ILE A 77 21.05 -24.00 -3.36
N ARG A 78 21.61 -23.06 -2.59
CA ARG A 78 22.70 -22.18 -3.00
C ARG A 78 23.91 -22.90 -3.63
N PRO A 79 24.46 -24.00 -3.07
CA PRO A 79 25.61 -24.67 -3.68
C PRO A 79 25.34 -25.17 -5.11
N MET A 80 24.11 -25.58 -5.38
CA MET A 80 23.71 -26.02 -6.70
C MET A 80 23.50 -24.85 -7.65
N LEU A 81 22.92 -23.74 -7.17
CA LEU A 81 22.75 -22.52 -7.96
C LEU A 81 24.11 -21.91 -8.33
N ASP A 82 25.09 -21.92 -7.42
CA ASP A 82 26.48 -21.53 -7.70
C ASP A 82 27.11 -22.43 -8.78
N THR A 83 26.81 -23.74 -8.76
CA THR A 83 27.29 -24.68 -9.78
C THR A 83 26.62 -24.41 -11.12
N LEU A 84 25.29 -24.23 -11.11
CA LEU A 84 24.48 -23.93 -12.29
C LEU A 84 24.89 -22.61 -12.95
N LEU A 85 25.21 -21.57 -12.17
CA LEU A 85 25.68 -20.28 -12.67
C LEU A 85 26.89 -20.42 -13.61
N ASN A 86 27.77 -21.36 -13.29
CA ASN A 86 29.01 -21.63 -14.04
C ASN A 86 28.79 -22.59 -15.22
N SER A 87 27.87 -23.56 -15.10
CA SER A 87 27.64 -24.56 -16.14
C SER A 87 26.61 -24.13 -17.18
N ASN A 88 25.60 -23.36 -16.79
CA ASN A 88 24.46 -22.98 -17.63
C ASN A 88 24.83 -22.21 -18.93
N PRO A 89 25.82 -21.29 -18.96
CA PRO A 89 26.27 -20.66 -20.20
C PRO A 89 26.78 -21.66 -21.26
N VAL A 90 27.11 -22.89 -20.84
CA VAL A 90 27.51 -23.97 -21.74
C VAL A 90 26.36 -24.94 -21.98
N THR A 91 25.62 -25.34 -20.95
CA THR A 91 24.59 -26.39 -21.03
C THR A 91 23.25 -25.91 -21.54
N GLY A 92 22.86 -24.66 -21.28
CA GLY A 92 21.53 -24.13 -21.63
C GLY A 92 20.38 -24.76 -20.85
N ASN A 93 20.64 -25.38 -19.69
CA ASN A 93 19.65 -26.14 -18.94
C ASN A 93 18.49 -25.25 -18.41
N VAL A 94 18.76 -23.98 -18.11
CA VAL A 94 17.70 -23.02 -17.70
C VAL A 94 16.78 -22.70 -18.88
N VAL A 95 17.34 -22.47 -20.07
CA VAL A 95 16.56 -22.27 -21.31
C VAL A 95 15.69 -23.49 -21.61
N ALA A 96 16.24 -24.69 -21.43
CA ALA A 96 15.48 -25.93 -21.59
C ALA A 96 14.32 -26.03 -20.59
N LEU A 97 14.54 -25.67 -19.32
CA LEU A 97 13.48 -25.64 -18.29
C LEU A 97 12.38 -24.61 -18.62
N ILE A 98 12.74 -23.42 -19.13
CA ILE A 98 11.75 -22.43 -19.59
C ILE A 98 10.91 -23.02 -20.72
N LYS A 99 11.53 -23.65 -21.73
CA LYS A 99 10.80 -24.29 -22.83
C LYS A 99 9.85 -25.39 -22.33
N VAL A 100 10.28 -26.21 -21.37
CA VAL A 100 9.43 -27.23 -20.72
C VAL A 100 8.24 -26.59 -20.00
N PHE A 101 8.48 -25.54 -19.23
CA PHE A 101 7.40 -24.79 -18.56
C PHE A 101 6.42 -24.20 -19.58
N LEU A 102 6.88 -23.64 -20.69
CA LEU A 102 6.01 -23.06 -21.74
C LEU A 102 5.11 -24.12 -22.39
N VAL A 103 5.63 -25.34 -22.61
CA VAL A 103 4.80 -26.46 -23.07
C VAL A 103 3.74 -26.79 -22.01
N HIS A 104 4.15 -26.93 -20.75
CA HIS A 104 3.24 -27.21 -19.64
C HIS A 104 2.20 -26.11 -19.41
N SER A 105 2.54 -24.84 -19.59
CA SER A 105 1.60 -23.73 -19.43
C SER A 105 0.56 -23.70 -20.55
N SER A 106 0.96 -24.02 -21.79
CA SER A 106 0.06 -24.02 -22.95
C SER A 106 -1.07 -25.05 -22.85
N GLU A 107 -0.82 -26.18 -22.18
CA GLU A 107 -1.79 -27.26 -21.98
C GLU A 107 -2.53 -27.16 -20.64
N LEU A 108 -2.18 -26.19 -19.79
CA LEU A 108 -2.68 -26.09 -18.42
C LEU A 108 -4.21 -25.92 -18.36
N LYS A 109 -4.80 -25.14 -19.28
CA LYS A 109 -6.26 -25.00 -19.40
C LYS A 109 -6.93 -26.35 -19.69
N ALA A 110 -6.37 -27.15 -20.59
CA ALA A 110 -6.88 -28.49 -20.90
C ALA A 110 -6.70 -29.45 -19.71
N ALA A 111 -5.56 -29.37 -19.00
CA ALA A 111 -5.30 -30.17 -17.81
C ALA A 111 -6.30 -29.90 -16.68
N VAL A 112 -6.69 -28.64 -16.47
CA VAL A 112 -7.71 -28.25 -15.48
C VAL A 112 -9.08 -28.85 -15.84
N LEU A 113 -9.48 -28.77 -17.11
CA LEU A 113 -10.75 -29.33 -17.61
C LEU A 113 -10.79 -30.86 -17.47
N CYS A 114 -9.66 -31.53 -17.69
CA CYS A 114 -9.53 -32.99 -17.61
C CYS A 114 -9.21 -33.52 -16.19
N ASP A 115 -9.14 -32.66 -15.17
CA ASP A 115 -8.69 -32.98 -13.81
C ASP A 115 -7.31 -33.69 -13.76
N ASN A 116 -6.41 -33.35 -14.68
CA ASN A 116 -5.07 -33.91 -14.73
C ASN A 116 -4.15 -33.21 -13.70
N LYS A 117 -4.24 -33.67 -12.45
CA LYS A 117 -3.49 -33.11 -11.31
C LYS A 117 -1.99 -33.19 -11.46
N VAL A 118 -1.47 -34.22 -12.12
CA VAL A 118 -0.02 -34.41 -12.32
C VAL A 118 0.54 -33.30 -13.18
N PHE A 119 -0.18 -32.93 -14.23
CA PHE A 119 0.27 -31.91 -15.17
C PHE A 119 0.27 -30.50 -14.55
N ILE A 120 -0.80 -30.15 -13.82
CA ILE A 120 -0.88 -28.89 -13.06
C ILE A 120 0.28 -28.80 -12.05
N TRP A 121 0.56 -29.92 -11.37
CA TRP A 121 1.64 -30.02 -10.41
C TRP A 121 3.03 -29.90 -11.02
N GLN A 122 3.28 -30.53 -12.16
CA GLN A 122 4.56 -30.40 -12.88
C GLN A 122 4.76 -28.97 -13.41
N ALA A 123 3.69 -28.32 -13.91
CA ALA A 123 3.73 -26.91 -14.31
C ALA A 123 4.10 -26.02 -13.11
N TYR A 124 3.44 -26.21 -11.97
CA TYR A 124 3.74 -25.51 -10.72
C TYR A 124 5.19 -25.70 -10.28
N ASN A 125 5.66 -26.95 -10.22
CA ASN A 125 7.02 -27.30 -9.79
C ASN A 125 8.10 -26.71 -10.71
N SER A 126 7.85 -26.71 -12.03
CA SER A 126 8.77 -26.10 -12.99
C SER A 126 8.87 -24.59 -12.79
N LEU A 127 7.74 -23.92 -12.56
CA LEU A 127 7.69 -22.49 -12.30
C LEU A 127 8.37 -22.13 -10.96
N PHE A 128 8.17 -22.95 -9.93
CA PHE A 128 8.81 -22.77 -8.64
C PHE A 128 10.33 -22.85 -8.72
N ILE A 129 10.87 -23.84 -9.44
CA ILE A 129 12.31 -23.95 -9.70
C ILE A 129 12.79 -22.72 -10.49
N LEU A 130 12.06 -22.31 -11.54
CA LEU A 130 12.40 -21.13 -12.34
C LEU A 130 12.46 -19.87 -11.48
N ARG A 131 11.47 -19.63 -10.61
CA ARG A 131 11.49 -18.46 -9.71
C ARG A 131 12.74 -18.44 -8.84
N CYS A 132 13.12 -19.59 -8.25
CA CYS A 132 14.32 -19.67 -7.40
C CYS A 132 15.59 -19.36 -8.19
N ILE A 133 15.73 -19.88 -9.42
CA ILE A 133 16.89 -19.63 -10.28
C ILE A 133 16.95 -18.17 -10.73
N LEU A 134 15.83 -17.63 -11.25
CA LEU A 134 15.75 -16.27 -11.76
C LEU A 134 16.03 -15.25 -10.65
N LYS A 135 15.49 -15.48 -9.45
CA LYS A 135 15.81 -14.65 -8.29
C LYS A 135 17.31 -14.63 -8.00
N TYR A 136 17.93 -15.79 -7.94
CA TYR A 136 19.37 -15.91 -7.66
C TYR A 136 20.22 -15.24 -8.75
N PHE A 137 19.86 -15.38 -10.03
CA PHE A 137 20.54 -14.71 -11.13
C PHE A 137 20.39 -13.18 -11.04
N ILE A 138 19.20 -12.67 -10.78
CA ILE A 138 18.96 -11.22 -10.63
C ILE A 138 19.76 -10.67 -9.44
N GLU A 139 19.74 -11.35 -8.28
CA GLU A 139 20.45 -10.93 -7.07
C GLU A 139 21.98 -10.97 -7.18
N THR A 140 22.51 -11.80 -8.08
CA THR A 140 23.96 -12.05 -8.20
C THR A 140 24.59 -11.37 -9.40
N LEU A 141 23.87 -11.34 -10.53
CA LEU A 141 24.37 -10.86 -11.82
C LEU A 141 23.69 -9.57 -12.30
N GLY A 142 22.57 -9.17 -11.69
CA GLY A 142 21.70 -8.12 -12.23
C GLY A 142 21.00 -8.54 -13.53
N GLU A 143 20.33 -7.59 -14.18
CA GLU A 143 19.53 -7.84 -15.38
C GLU A 143 20.37 -8.31 -16.57
N GLU A 144 21.43 -7.57 -16.93
CA GLU A 144 22.26 -7.88 -18.10
C GLU A 144 22.90 -9.29 -18.00
N GLY A 145 23.38 -9.66 -16.81
CA GLY A 145 23.96 -10.97 -16.61
C GLY A 145 22.91 -12.08 -16.55
N THR A 146 21.69 -11.80 -16.09
CA THR A 146 20.56 -12.73 -16.16
C THR A 146 20.19 -13.01 -17.62
N LEU A 147 20.11 -11.98 -18.48
CA LEU A 147 19.83 -12.17 -19.91
C LEU A 147 20.86 -13.06 -20.61
N LYS A 148 22.15 -12.89 -20.27
CA LYS A 148 23.22 -13.78 -20.78
C LYS A 148 23.04 -15.24 -20.37
N GLN A 149 22.48 -15.50 -19.18
CA GLN A 149 22.17 -16.86 -18.74
C GLN A 149 20.96 -17.47 -19.48
N LEU A 150 20.19 -16.66 -20.21
CA LEU A 150 19.05 -17.10 -21.01
C LEU A 150 19.37 -17.25 -22.51
N GLU A 151 20.64 -17.03 -22.91
CA GLU A 151 21.09 -17.32 -24.27
C GLU A 151 21.08 -18.83 -24.54
N ASP A 152 20.51 -19.25 -25.68
CA ASP A 152 20.46 -20.67 -26.04
C ASP A 152 21.82 -21.17 -26.56
N ALA A 153 22.74 -21.44 -25.63
CA ALA A 153 24.11 -21.83 -25.94
C ALA A 153 24.23 -23.09 -26.80
N GLN A 154 23.24 -24.00 -26.74
CA GLN A 154 23.23 -25.23 -27.54
C GLN A 154 22.75 -24.94 -28.96
N GLN A 155 21.64 -24.20 -29.09
CA GLN A 155 21.09 -23.84 -30.40
C GLN A 155 22.01 -22.86 -31.14
N HIS A 156 22.66 -21.93 -30.44
CA HIS A 156 23.69 -21.06 -31.03
C HIS A 156 24.89 -21.84 -31.59
N LYS A 157 25.26 -22.98 -31.01
CA LYS A 157 26.33 -23.84 -31.53
C LYS A 157 25.89 -24.65 -32.75
N SER A 158 24.64 -25.12 -32.78
CA SER A 158 24.14 -25.96 -33.86
C SER A 158 23.60 -25.17 -35.06
N ASP A 159 22.91 -24.05 -34.80
CA ASP A 159 22.29 -23.18 -35.82
C ASP A 159 22.16 -21.73 -35.28
N PRO A 160 23.19 -20.88 -35.50
CA PRO A 160 23.21 -19.50 -35.02
C PRO A 160 22.07 -18.64 -35.60
N SER A 161 21.53 -18.99 -36.76
CA SER A 161 20.54 -18.17 -37.48
C SER A 161 19.13 -18.27 -36.91
N ASN A 162 18.83 -19.39 -36.23
CA ASN A 162 17.52 -19.69 -35.65
C ASN A 162 17.53 -19.69 -34.11
N ALA A 163 18.64 -19.31 -33.47
CA ALA A 163 18.71 -19.24 -32.02
C ALA A 163 17.75 -18.15 -31.50
N SER A 164 16.91 -18.52 -30.53
CA SER A 164 15.96 -17.59 -29.94
C SER A 164 16.72 -16.53 -29.14
N GLU A 165 16.43 -15.26 -29.41
CA GLU A 165 16.90 -14.15 -28.60
C GLU A 165 16.42 -14.31 -27.14
N PRO A 166 17.27 -14.02 -26.13
CA PRO A 166 16.91 -14.15 -24.72
C PRO A 166 15.73 -13.26 -24.35
N GLU A 167 15.59 -12.08 -24.97
CA GLU A 167 14.47 -11.16 -24.77
C GLU A 167 13.14 -11.77 -25.21
N LYS A 168 13.12 -12.47 -26.36
CA LYS A 168 11.93 -13.16 -26.87
C LYS A 168 11.53 -14.33 -25.98
N LEU A 169 12.50 -15.07 -25.46
CA LEU A 169 12.25 -16.17 -24.52
C LEU A 169 11.68 -15.64 -23.20
N LEU A 170 12.22 -14.53 -22.71
CA LEU A 170 11.74 -13.85 -21.52
C LEU A 170 10.33 -13.26 -21.72
N GLU A 171 10.05 -12.67 -22.88
CA GLU A 171 8.70 -12.21 -23.25
C GLU A 171 7.73 -13.38 -23.27
N ALA A 172 8.08 -14.52 -23.89
CA ALA A 172 7.23 -15.71 -23.90
C ALA A 172 6.95 -16.23 -22.47
N LEU A 173 7.95 -16.21 -21.59
CA LEU A 173 7.76 -16.55 -20.17
C LEU A 173 6.78 -15.59 -19.50
N ILE A 174 6.97 -14.28 -19.63
CA ILE A 174 6.09 -13.26 -19.01
C ILE A 174 4.65 -13.38 -19.54
N VAL A 175 4.48 -13.60 -20.84
CA VAL A 175 3.15 -13.82 -21.45
C VAL A 175 2.48 -15.06 -20.88
N ALA A 176 3.21 -16.17 -20.70
CA ALA A 176 2.66 -17.37 -20.05
C ALA A 176 2.22 -17.11 -18.59
N LEU A 177 2.97 -16.29 -17.84
CA LEU A 177 2.57 -15.88 -16.49
C LEU A 177 1.28 -15.05 -16.50
N TYR A 178 1.13 -14.15 -17.49
CA TYR A 178 -0.08 -13.35 -17.66
C TYR A 178 -1.29 -14.23 -17.99
N GLU A 179 -1.11 -15.25 -18.84
CA GLU A 179 -2.17 -16.20 -19.16
C GLU A 179 -2.61 -17.01 -17.93
N ILE A 180 -1.67 -17.43 -17.08
CA ILE A 180 -1.99 -18.13 -15.81
C ILE A 180 -2.79 -17.23 -14.88
N ILE A 181 -2.45 -15.93 -14.79
CA ILE A 181 -3.13 -14.99 -13.89
C ILE A 181 -4.51 -14.58 -14.43
N ILE A 182 -4.62 -14.29 -15.74
CA ILE A 182 -5.81 -13.70 -16.35
C ILE A 182 -6.82 -14.77 -16.80
N ASP A 183 -6.34 -15.84 -17.45
CA ASP A 183 -7.22 -16.74 -18.20
C ASP A 183 -7.62 -18.00 -17.43
N MET A 184 -6.98 -18.27 -16.30
CA MET A 184 -7.32 -19.42 -15.47
C MET A 184 -8.38 -19.07 -14.43
N SER A 185 -9.39 -19.92 -14.29
CA SER A 185 -10.33 -19.82 -13.18
C SER A 185 -9.62 -20.11 -11.87
N LEU A 186 -9.80 -19.24 -10.88
CA LEU A 186 -9.24 -19.41 -9.56
C LEU A 186 -10.05 -20.45 -8.76
N ASP A 187 -9.46 -21.60 -8.49
CA ASP A 187 -10.02 -22.67 -7.67
C ASP A 187 -8.93 -23.32 -6.80
N THR A 188 -9.30 -24.35 -6.03
CA THR A 188 -8.35 -25.04 -5.13
C THR A 188 -7.15 -25.68 -5.84
N LYS A 189 -7.26 -26.01 -7.12
CA LYS A 189 -6.20 -26.66 -7.92
C LYS A 189 -5.28 -25.63 -8.56
N THR A 190 -5.84 -24.49 -8.98
CA THR A 190 -5.11 -23.44 -9.69
C THR A 190 -4.51 -22.39 -8.75
N TYR A 191 -5.02 -22.26 -7.53
CA TYR A 191 -4.57 -21.25 -6.56
C TYR A 191 -3.04 -21.21 -6.38
N ALA A 192 -2.40 -22.36 -6.20
CA ALA A 192 -0.96 -22.43 -5.96
C ALA A 192 -0.13 -21.94 -7.15
N ILE A 193 -0.49 -22.34 -8.38
CA ILE A 193 0.22 -21.89 -9.59
C ILE A 193 -0.04 -20.43 -9.91
N THR A 194 -1.23 -19.90 -9.60
CA THR A 194 -1.51 -18.47 -9.71
C THR A 194 -0.67 -17.65 -8.73
N VAL A 195 -0.55 -18.08 -7.46
CA VAL A 195 0.35 -17.44 -6.49
C VAL A 195 1.81 -17.48 -6.97
N GLU A 196 2.27 -18.62 -7.48
CA GLU A 196 3.63 -18.78 -7.98
C GLU A 196 3.91 -17.89 -9.20
N ALA A 197 2.92 -17.73 -10.09
CA ALA A 197 3.03 -16.82 -11.24
C ALA A 197 3.16 -15.35 -10.80
N VAL A 198 2.37 -14.92 -9.80
CA VAL A 198 2.47 -13.58 -9.22
C VAL A 198 3.85 -13.36 -8.57
N HIS A 199 4.33 -14.32 -7.76
CA HIS A 199 5.67 -14.23 -7.16
C HIS A 199 6.78 -14.18 -8.22
N THR A 200 6.65 -14.95 -9.28
CA THR A 200 7.65 -14.97 -10.37
C THR A 200 7.71 -13.63 -11.08
N LEU A 201 6.56 -12.98 -11.33
CA LEU A 201 6.52 -11.62 -11.89
C LEU A 201 7.16 -10.59 -10.94
N ILE A 202 6.88 -10.67 -9.64
CA ILE A 202 7.53 -9.80 -8.64
C ILE A 202 9.05 -9.99 -8.67
N VAL A 203 9.52 -11.24 -8.76
CA VAL A 203 10.95 -11.57 -8.88
C VAL A 203 11.56 -10.99 -10.15
N LEU A 204 10.91 -11.15 -11.30
CA LEU A 204 11.40 -10.56 -12.55
C LEU A 204 11.47 -9.04 -12.48
N LEU A 205 10.46 -8.38 -11.92
CA LEU A 205 10.42 -6.92 -11.78
C LEU A 205 11.37 -6.37 -10.70
N SER A 206 11.87 -7.25 -9.81
CA SER A 206 12.83 -6.90 -8.75
C SER A 206 14.20 -6.51 -9.28
N VAL A 207 14.46 -6.61 -10.59
CA VAL A 207 15.68 -6.06 -11.23
C VAL A 207 15.95 -4.60 -10.82
N GLN A 208 14.89 -3.81 -10.57
CA GLN A 208 15.02 -2.43 -10.10
C GLN A 208 15.66 -2.32 -8.71
N MET A 209 15.50 -3.33 -7.83
CA MET A 209 16.12 -3.33 -6.50
C MET A 209 17.65 -3.42 -6.56
N PHE A 210 18.17 -3.98 -7.65
CA PHE A 210 19.60 -4.28 -7.87
C PHE A 210 20.24 -3.44 -8.97
N SER A 211 19.53 -2.41 -9.46
CA SER A 211 19.99 -1.51 -10.52
C SER A 211 19.99 -0.07 -10.04
N SER A 212 21.01 0.70 -10.44
CA SER A 212 21.04 2.16 -10.31
C SER A 212 20.43 2.87 -11.52
N ARG A 213 20.08 2.14 -12.57
CA ARG A 213 19.50 2.69 -13.80
C ARG A 213 17.99 2.86 -13.63
N PRO A 214 17.38 3.86 -14.31
CA PRO A 214 15.94 3.98 -14.41
C PRO A 214 15.28 2.73 -15.01
N ALA A 215 14.09 2.38 -14.53
CA ALA A 215 13.32 1.25 -15.02
C ALA A 215 12.97 1.34 -16.51
N SER A 216 12.92 2.54 -17.09
CA SER A 216 12.63 2.77 -18.51
C SER A 216 13.67 2.18 -19.46
N ILE A 217 14.90 1.94 -18.97
CA ILE A 217 16.00 1.34 -19.74
C ILE A 217 16.02 -0.19 -19.57
N SER A 218 15.34 -0.73 -18.55
CA SER A 218 15.32 -2.16 -18.29
C SER A 218 14.58 -2.93 -19.39
N THR A 219 15.20 -4.01 -19.85
CA THR A 219 14.60 -4.95 -20.81
C THR A 219 13.34 -5.60 -20.24
N VAL A 220 13.37 -6.03 -18.98
CA VAL A 220 12.20 -6.61 -18.29
C VAL A 220 11.02 -5.62 -18.28
N TYR A 221 11.27 -4.38 -17.87
CA TYR A 221 10.22 -3.35 -17.86
C TYR A 221 9.77 -2.98 -19.27
N SER A 222 10.68 -2.92 -20.24
CA SER A 222 10.33 -2.67 -21.65
C SER A 222 9.36 -3.73 -22.18
N ILE A 223 9.64 -5.02 -21.94
CA ILE A 223 8.76 -6.14 -22.32
C ILE A 223 7.38 -6.00 -21.66
N VAL A 224 7.35 -5.67 -20.38
CA VAL A 224 6.10 -5.56 -19.60
C VAL A 224 5.27 -4.34 -20.03
N MET A 225 5.91 -3.22 -20.37
CA MET A 225 5.25 -1.95 -20.71
C MET A 225 4.85 -1.84 -22.18
N GLN A 226 5.29 -2.75 -23.04
CA GLN A 226 5.05 -2.71 -24.49
C GLN A 226 4.46 -4.02 -25.04
N GLY A 227 4.25 -4.05 -26.36
CA GLY A 227 3.90 -5.28 -27.10
C GLY A 227 2.65 -6.01 -26.60
N GLN A 228 2.73 -7.33 -26.50
CA GLN A 228 1.61 -8.18 -26.11
C GLN A 228 1.20 -7.97 -24.65
N CYS A 229 2.18 -7.74 -23.77
CA CYS A 229 1.95 -7.50 -22.34
C CYS A 229 1.12 -6.22 -22.13
N ALA A 230 1.47 -5.15 -22.82
CA ALA A 230 0.73 -3.88 -22.76
C ALA A 230 -0.74 -4.03 -23.20
N ASN A 231 -1.00 -4.81 -24.26
CA ASN A 231 -2.37 -5.05 -24.74
C ASN A 231 -3.25 -5.77 -23.72
N ARG A 232 -2.65 -6.59 -22.84
CA ARG A 232 -3.35 -7.32 -21.77
C ARG A 232 -3.39 -6.55 -20.45
N SER A 233 -2.81 -5.35 -20.38
CA SER A 233 -2.75 -4.57 -19.14
C SER A 233 -4.11 -4.33 -18.48
N PRO A 234 -5.22 -4.02 -19.20
CA PRO A 234 -6.49 -3.75 -18.54
C PRO A 234 -7.07 -4.99 -17.87
N LEU A 235 -6.91 -6.15 -18.52
CA LEU A 235 -7.34 -7.44 -17.98
C LEU A 235 -6.49 -7.86 -16.78
N LEU A 236 -5.17 -7.64 -16.84
CA LEU A 236 -4.29 -7.93 -15.70
C LEU A 236 -4.64 -7.07 -14.49
N VAL A 237 -4.76 -5.74 -14.67
CA VAL A 237 -5.14 -4.81 -13.59
C VAL A 237 -6.48 -5.21 -12.98
N LYS A 238 -7.49 -5.50 -13.81
CA LYS A 238 -8.80 -5.96 -13.34
C LYS A 238 -8.70 -7.24 -12.52
N THR A 239 -7.88 -8.20 -12.95
CA THR A 239 -7.73 -9.50 -12.29
C THR A 239 -6.97 -9.38 -10.97
N LEU A 240 -5.90 -8.57 -10.92
CA LEU A 240 -5.17 -8.31 -9.67
C LEU A 240 -6.03 -7.56 -8.65
N LEU A 241 -6.83 -6.57 -9.08
CA LEU A 241 -7.83 -5.92 -8.24
C LEU A 241 -8.89 -6.91 -7.75
N HIS A 242 -9.29 -7.87 -8.59
CA HIS A 242 -10.21 -8.94 -8.21
C HIS A 242 -9.66 -9.84 -7.11
N HIS A 243 -8.42 -10.32 -7.25
CA HIS A 243 -7.76 -11.10 -6.21
C HIS A 243 -7.61 -10.30 -4.91
N TYR A 244 -7.24 -9.03 -5.00
CA TYR A 244 -7.18 -8.14 -3.84
C TYR A 244 -8.55 -7.97 -3.17
N THR A 245 -9.61 -7.72 -3.94
CA THR A 245 -10.95 -7.45 -3.40
C THR A 245 -11.61 -8.69 -2.80
N THR A 246 -11.40 -9.86 -3.38
CA THR A 246 -12.03 -11.10 -2.93
C THR A 246 -11.47 -11.63 -1.62
N GLN A 247 -10.23 -11.26 -1.26
CA GLN A 247 -9.56 -11.69 -0.03
C GLN A 247 -9.68 -13.22 0.17
N GLN A 248 -9.58 -13.98 -0.92
CA GLN A 248 -9.76 -15.43 -0.87
C GLN A 248 -8.70 -16.06 0.03
N LEU A 249 -9.16 -16.84 1.00
CA LEU A 249 -8.28 -17.59 1.89
C LEU A 249 -7.56 -18.68 1.10
N CYS A 250 -6.29 -18.90 1.43
CA CYS A 250 -5.53 -20.05 0.98
C CYS A 250 -6.32 -21.36 1.23
N PRO A 251 -6.71 -22.10 0.17
CA PRO A 251 -7.57 -23.29 0.31
C PRO A 251 -7.01 -24.38 1.22
N HIS A 252 -5.69 -24.51 1.29
CA HIS A 252 -5.01 -25.53 2.09
C HIS A 252 -4.75 -25.11 3.54
N CYS A 253 -5.00 -23.85 3.88
CA CYS A 253 -4.75 -23.29 5.20
C CYS A 253 -5.94 -23.50 6.17
N VAL A 254 -7.11 -23.96 5.69
CA VAL A 254 -8.37 -24.02 6.47
C VAL A 254 -8.85 -25.46 6.77
N SER A 255 -8.28 -26.50 6.13
CA SER A 255 -8.81 -27.88 6.17
C SER A 255 -8.05 -28.83 7.11
N ALA A 256 -7.98 -28.52 8.41
CA ALA A 256 -7.43 -29.43 9.42
C ALA A 256 -8.46 -30.43 9.99
N GLY A 257 -9.72 -30.40 9.55
CA GLY A 257 -10.82 -31.07 10.24
C GLY A 257 -11.31 -32.41 9.67
N GLU A 258 -11.20 -32.69 8.37
CA GLU A 258 -11.89 -33.85 7.78
C GLU A 258 -10.98 -34.61 6.81
N GLY A 259 -10.72 -35.86 7.14
CA GLY A 259 -9.83 -36.75 6.40
C GLY A 259 -10.34 -37.08 5.00
N GLY A 260 -9.40 -37.41 4.12
CA GLY A 260 -9.67 -38.13 2.89
C GLY A 260 -9.79 -37.28 1.62
N SER A 261 -8.83 -36.39 1.37
CA SER A 261 -8.58 -35.89 0.01
C SER A 261 -7.08 -35.68 -0.19
N LEU A 262 -6.54 -36.16 -1.31
CA LEU A 262 -5.10 -36.15 -1.64
C LEU A 262 -4.48 -34.74 -1.78
N ILE A 263 -5.28 -33.69 -1.61
CA ILE A 263 -4.85 -32.29 -1.55
C ILE A 263 -4.90 -31.73 -0.11
N ALA A 264 -5.40 -32.51 0.86
CA ALA A 264 -5.37 -32.21 2.30
C ALA A 264 -4.05 -32.62 2.97
N GLY A 265 -3.19 -33.37 2.27
CA GLY A 265 -1.86 -33.75 2.74
C GLY A 265 -0.84 -32.60 2.74
N PHE A 266 -1.12 -31.48 2.07
CA PHE A 266 -0.19 -30.37 1.93
C PHE A 266 -0.09 -29.45 3.16
N ALA A 267 -0.85 -29.70 4.24
CA ALA A 267 -0.89 -28.81 5.42
C ALA A 267 -0.93 -29.51 6.81
N SER A 268 -0.90 -30.84 6.91
CA SER A 268 -1.38 -31.54 8.11
C SER A 268 -0.33 -31.97 9.15
N GLY A 269 0.96 -31.68 8.96
CA GLY A 269 2.01 -32.33 9.75
C GLY A 269 2.29 -31.80 11.17
N LEU A 270 2.14 -30.50 11.44
CA LEU A 270 2.71 -29.91 12.67
C LEU A 270 1.84 -28.88 13.41
N TRP A 271 0.71 -28.44 12.86
CA TRP A 271 -0.16 -27.44 13.51
C TRP A 271 -0.94 -27.98 14.72
N SER A 272 -1.23 -29.28 14.79
CA SER A 272 -2.01 -29.85 15.91
C SER A 272 -1.22 -29.98 17.22
N VAL A 273 0.11 -29.94 17.16
CA VAL A 273 0.97 -30.12 18.35
C VAL A 273 1.36 -28.78 19.01
N LEU A 274 1.23 -27.65 18.32
CA LEU A 274 1.65 -26.33 18.84
C LEU A 274 0.50 -25.39 19.27
N THR A 275 -0.76 -25.71 18.94
CA THR A 275 -1.94 -24.90 19.36
C THR A 275 -2.50 -25.26 20.73
N LEU A 276 -1.97 -26.30 21.38
CA LEU A 276 -2.49 -26.79 22.66
C LEU A 276 -1.74 -26.25 23.90
N ASN A 277 -0.81 -25.30 23.76
CA ASN A 277 -0.06 -24.80 24.93
C ASN A 277 0.32 -23.31 24.99
N TYR A 278 -0.29 -22.42 24.19
CA TYR A 278 -0.08 -20.96 24.32
C TYR A 278 -1.39 -20.18 24.46
N GLY A 279 -2.04 -20.35 25.62
CA GLY A 279 -2.99 -19.37 26.12
C GLY A 279 -2.26 -18.18 26.74
N SER A 280 -1.79 -17.21 25.94
CA SER A 280 -1.72 -15.78 26.29
C SER A 280 -1.06 -14.95 25.19
N LYS A 281 -1.78 -13.93 24.70
CA LYS A 281 -1.27 -12.71 24.05
C LYS A 281 -0.19 -12.88 22.96
N SER A 282 -0.61 -13.09 21.71
CA SER A 282 0.18 -12.72 20.53
C SER A 282 -0.69 -12.01 19.48
N SER A 283 -0.08 -10.99 18.88
CA SER A 283 -0.61 -9.92 18.05
C SER A 283 -1.04 -10.31 16.63
N GLN A 284 -1.96 -9.50 16.06
CA GLN A 284 -2.55 -9.38 14.71
C GLN A 284 -1.79 -9.80 13.42
N LYS A 285 -0.60 -10.42 13.47
CA LYS A 285 0.13 -10.96 12.30
C LYS A 285 -0.52 -12.20 11.67
N ASP A 286 -1.49 -12.83 12.33
CA ASP A 286 -2.08 -14.09 11.88
C ASP A 286 -3.10 -13.97 10.73
N ALA A 287 -3.56 -12.75 10.38
CA ALA A 287 -4.56 -12.55 9.33
C ALA A 287 -3.93 -12.42 7.92
N THR A 288 -2.77 -11.77 7.80
CA THR A 288 -2.09 -11.53 6.52
C THR A 288 -1.53 -12.81 5.91
N SER A 289 -1.21 -13.82 6.72
CA SER A 289 -0.73 -15.12 6.26
C SER A 289 -1.81 -15.97 5.58
N VAL A 290 -3.09 -15.60 5.67
CA VAL A 290 -4.20 -16.42 5.15
C VAL A 290 -4.66 -15.98 3.76
N THR A 291 -4.50 -14.70 3.39
CA THR A 291 -4.92 -14.13 2.10
C THR A 291 -3.73 -13.83 1.17
N VAL A 292 -2.80 -14.79 1.06
CA VAL A 292 -1.54 -14.65 0.30
C VAL A 292 -1.75 -14.07 -1.10
N LEU A 293 -2.65 -14.66 -1.91
CA LEU A 293 -2.85 -14.21 -3.29
C LEU A 293 -3.34 -12.75 -3.37
N ALA A 294 -4.21 -12.34 -2.44
CA ALA A 294 -4.73 -10.97 -2.41
C ALA A 294 -3.61 -9.96 -2.13
N ASN A 295 -2.77 -10.24 -1.13
CA ASN A 295 -1.64 -9.40 -0.78
C ASN A 295 -0.61 -9.31 -1.92
N GLN A 296 -0.20 -10.45 -2.47
CA GLN A 296 0.79 -10.51 -3.55
C GLN A 296 0.28 -9.85 -4.84
N SER A 297 -1.01 -10.01 -5.15
CA SER A 297 -1.63 -9.36 -6.32
C SER A 297 -1.62 -7.84 -6.17
N LEU A 298 -1.86 -7.33 -4.96
CA LEU A 298 -1.75 -5.90 -4.68
C LEU A 298 -0.30 -5.41 -4.81
N LEU A 299 0.67 -6.13 -4.26
CA LEU A 299 2.09 -5.77 -4.39
C LEU A 299 2.53 -5.73 -5.87
N LEU A 300 2.18 -6.74 -6.66
CA LEU A 300 2.46 -6.77 -8.09
C LEU A 300 1.79 -5.61 -8.83
N LEU A 301 0.52 -5.32 -8.53
CA LEU A 301 -0.20 -4.18 -9.11
C LEU A 301 0.53 -2.87 -8.82
N LEU A 302 0.98 -2.66 -7.58
CA LEU A 302 1.70 -1.45 -7.18
C LEU A 302 3.04 -1.32 -7.91
N VAL A 303 3.78 -2.41 -8.16
CA VAL A 303 5.01 -2.39 -8.98
C VAL A 303 4.69 -1.93 -10.39
N LEU A 304 3.67 -2.53 -11.02
CA LEU A 304 3.30 -2.27 -12.41
C LEU A 304 2.88 -0.81 -12.65
N ILE A 305 2.23 -0.14 -11.69
CA ILE A 305 1.70 1.22 -11.87
C ILE A 305 2.65 2.36 -11.47
N ASN A 306 3.72 2.06 -10.71
CA ASN A 306 4.62 3.07 -10.15
C ASN A 306 5.98 3.16 -10.87
N HIS A 307 6.23 2.33 -11.87
CA HIS A 307 7.43 2.43 -12.71
C HIS A 307 7.11 3.01 -14.08
N CYS A 308 8.10 3.63 -14.73
CA CYS A 308 7.98 4.23 -16.06
C CYS A 308 6.84 5.27 -16.15
N THR A 309 6.70 6.17 -15.16
CA THR A 309 5.51 7.05 -15.09
C THR A 309 5.67 8.38 -15.83
N ASN A 310 6.90 8.89 -15.96
CA ASN A 310 7.18 10.21 -16.55
C ASN A 310 7.91 10.18 -17.90
N GLU A 311 7.96 9.02 -18.56
CA GLU A 311 8.70 8.86 -19.82
C GLU A 311 7.85 9.30 -21.03
N LYS A 312 8.36 10.24 -21.83
CA LYS A 312 7.65 10.77 -23.00
C LYS A 312 7.43 9.71 -24.08
N GLU A 313 8.34 8.75 -24.19
CA GLU A 313 8.35 7.73 -25.24
C GLU A 313 7.63 6.44 -24.82
N MET A 314 7.54 6.15 -23.52
CA MET A 314 6.95 4.93 -22.97
C MET A 314 5.84 5.27 -21.98
N LYS A 315 4.57 5.15 -22.41
CA LYS A 315 3.43 5.33 -21.51
C LYS A 315 3.17 4.05 -20.73
N ASN A 316 3.03 4.14 -19.41
CA ASN A 316 2.66 2.99 -18.58
C ASN A 316 1.18 2.58 -18.81
N PRO A 317 0.92 1.40 -19.43
CA PRO A 317 -0.44 0.97 -19.76
C PRO A 317 -1.22 0.45 -18.55
N TYR A 318 -0.56 0.01 -17.48
CA TYR A 318 -1.21 -0.45 -16.24
C TYR A 318 -1.74 0.74 -15.44
N ARG A 319 -0.94 1.80 -15.37
CA ARG A 319 -1.31 3.07 -14.72
C ARG A 319 -2.50 3.71 -15.44
N ALA A 320 -2.48 3.73 -16.77
CA ALA A 320 -3.62 4.19 -17.57
C ALA A 320 -4.90 3.37 -17.30
N ALA A 321 -4.79 2.05 -17.20
CA ALA A 321 -5.93 1.18 -16.90
C ALA A 321 -6.48 1.40 -15.48
N LEU A 322 -5.62 1.50 -14.46
CA LEU A 322 -6.05 1.71 -13.07
C LEU A 322 -6.69 3.09 -12.83
N PHE A 323 -6.32 4.11 -13.58
CA PHE A 323 -6.86 5.46 -13.38
C PHE A 323 -8.05 5.81 -14.27
N SER A 324 -8.41 4.91 -15.19
CA SER A 324 -9.55 5.11 -16.10
C SER A 324 -10.73 4.17 -15.85
N PHE A 325 -10.60 3.10 -15.05
CA PHE A 325 -11.68 2.12 -14.88
C PHE A 325 -12.95 2.72 -14.28
N ALA A 326 -14.09 2.23 -14.76
CA ALA A 326 -15.43 2.71 -14.39
C ALA A 326 -16.16 1.74 -13.44
N ASP A 327 -17.18 2.23 -12.75
CA ASP A 327 -18.01 1.38 -11.89
C ASP A 327 -18.81 0.39 -12.74
N SER A 328 -18.87 -0.87 -12.31
CA SER A 328 -19.72 -1.88 -12.94
C SER A 328 -21.21 -1.60 -12.76
N ASN A 329 -21.60 -0.82 -11.74
CA ASN A 329 -22.99 -0.50 -11.47
C ASN A 329 -23.50 0.74 -12.24
N GLU A 330 -22.62 1.50 -12.89
CA GLU A 330 -23.00 2.64 -13.72
C GLU A 330 -23.52 2.19 -15.09
N ILE A 331 -24.77 2.57 -15.37
CA ILE A 331 -25.43 2.40 -16.68
C ILE A 331 -24.92 3.51 -17.60
N SER A 332 -23.74 3.31 -18.18
CA SER A 332 -23.20 4.20 -19.21
C SER A 332 -23.95 3.96 -20.53
N PHE A 333 -24.60 5.00 -21.09
CA PHE A 333 -25.27 4.96 -22.40
C PHE A 333 -24.29 4.96 -23.57
N GLU A 334 -23.03 5.31 -23.33
CA GLU A 334 -21.93 5.22 -24.30
C GLU A 334 -21.02 4.07 -23.87
N GLU A 335 -20.95 3.01 -24.67
CA GLU A 335 -19.95 1.96 -24.53
C GLU A 335 -18.58 2.57 -24.82
N THR A 336 -17.90 3.10 -23.80
CA THR A 336 -16.46 3.37 -23.89
C THR A 336 -15.75 2.01 -23.90
N LEU A 337 -15.74 1.34 -25.06
CA LEU A 337 -15.25 -0.03 -25.27
C LEU A 337 -13.81 -0.29 -24.80
N LEU A 338 -13.05 0.76 -24.49
CA LEU A 338 -11.65 0.71 -24.09
C LEU A 338 -11.42 0.68 -22.58
N VAL A 339 -12.45 0.89 -21.76
CA VAL A 339 -12.34 0.98 -20.29
C VAL A 339 -12.95 -0.25 -19.64
N PHE A 340 -12.19 -0.93 -18.77
CA PHE A 340 -12.75 -2.05 -18.01
C PHE A 340 -13.64 -1.54 -16.87
N LYS A 341 -14.70 -2.30 -16.56
CA LYS A 341 -15.59 -2.03 -15.43
C LYS A 341 -15.26 -2.91 -14.22
N TYR A 342 -15.41 -2.34 -13.02
CA TYR A 342 -15.17 -3.04 -11.76
C TYR A 342 -16.07 -2.49 -10.63
N ASP A 343 -16.41 -3.33 -9.64
CA ASP A 343 -17.31 -2.94 -8.55
C ASP A 343 -16.61 -2.00 -7.56
N TYR A 344 -17.00 -0.73 -7.58
CA TYR A 344 -16.44 0.29 -6.69
C TYR A 344 -16.74 0.00 -5.21
N ASN A 345 -17.91 -0.56 -4.90
CA ASN A 345 -18.32 -0.83 -3.52
C ASN A 345 -17.48 -1.94 -2.90
N ALA A 346 -17.28 -3.04 -3.62
CA ALA A 346 -16.45 -4.13 -3.16
C ALA A 346 -14.99 -3.68 -2.93
N LEU A 347 -14.44 -2.89 -3.86
CA LEU A 347 -13.10 -2.31 -3.73
C LEU A 347 -13.00 -1.37 -2.52
N PHE A 348 -13.96 -0.46 -2.36
CA PHE A 348 -14.00 0.50 -1.25
C PHE A 348 -14.06 -0.19 0.12
N LYS A 349 -14.92 -1.21 0.26
CA LYS A 349 -15.00 -2.00 1.50
C LYS A 349 -13.68 -2.70 1.82
N THR A 350 -13.05 -3.30 0.83
CA THR A 350 -11.76 -3.99 1.00
C THR A 350 -10.67 -3.02 1.46
N ILE A 351 -10.58 -1.84 0.82
CA ILE A 351 -9.66 -0.77 1.22
C ILE A 351 -9.90 -0.37 2.68
N CYS A 352 -11.15 -0.13 3.08
CA CYS A 352 -11.46 0.23 4.46
C CYS A 352 -11.03 -0.84 5.48
N THR A 353 -11.18 -2.12 5.14
CA THR A 353 -10.79 -3.23 6.04
C THR A 353 -9.29 -3.47 6.16
N THR A 354 -8.52 -3.14 5.11
CA THR A 354 -7.06 -3.43 5.03
C THR A 354 -6.19 -2.18 5.09
N LEU A 355 -6.76 -0.99 5.35
CA LEU A 355 -6.05 0.30 5.34
C LEU A 355 -4.86 0.40 6.32
N LYS A 356 -4.79 -0.49 7.30
CA LYS A 356 -3.68 -0.60 8.24
C LYS A 356 -2.37 -1.04 7.59
N ASP A 357 -2.44 -1.63 6.39
CA ASP A 357 -1.31 -2.18 5.65
C ASP A 357 -0.77 -1.13 4.67
N ASP A 358 0.57 -0.98 4.59
CA ASP A 358 1.24 0.07 3.79
C ASP A 358 0.83 0.03 2.29
N GLN A 359 0.72 -1.17 1.73
CA GLN A 359 0.31 -1.42 0.35
C GLN A 359 -1.13 -0.94 0.07
N THR A 360 -2.05 -1.10 1.03
CA THR A 360 -3.43 -0.65 0.87
C THR A 360 -3.52 0.86 0.94
N ALA A 361 -2.80 1.49 1.87
CA ALA A 361 -2.75 2.94 1.98
C ALA A 361 -2.20 3.57 0.69
N LEU A 362 -1.18 2.96 0.08
CA LEU A 362 -0.63 3.41 -1.20
C LEU A 362 -1.64 3.29 -2.35
N LEU A 363 -2.38 2.17 -2.44
CA LEU A 363 -3.44 2.02 -3.44
C LEU A 363 -4.55 3.06 -3.24
N ALA A 364 -4.99 3.28 -2.01
CA ALA A 364 -6.04 4.26 -1.69
C ALA A 364 -5.62 5.68 -2.08
N TYR A 365 -4.37 6.06 -1.78
CA TYR A 365 -3.77 7.31 -2.24
C TYR A 365 -3.83 7.43 -3.76
N LEU A 366 -3.29 6.46 -4.49
CA LEU A 366 -3.20 6.51 -5.95
C LEU A 366 -4.58 6.62 -6.61
N LEU A 367 -5.56 5.85 -6.12
CA LEU A 367 -6.93 5.89 -6.64
C LEU A 367 -7.61 7.22 -6.35
N LEU A 368 -7.51 7.75 -5.12
CA LEU A 368 -8.11 9.03 -4.77
C LEU A 368 -7.47 10.19 -5.51
N HIS A 369 -6.15 10.16 -5.71
CA HIS A 369 -5.43 11.22 -6.39
C HIS A 369 -5.72 11.21 -7.91
N GLN A 370 -5.63 10.05 -8.55
CA GLN A 370 -5.55 9.93 -10.01
C GLN A 370 -6.81 9.36 -10.69
N ASN A 371 -7.73 8.71 -9.97
CA ASN A 371 -9.01 8.24 -10.52
C ASN A 371 -10.17 9.14 -10.04
N PRO A 372 -10.61 10.14 -10.84
CA PRO A 372 -11.63 11.09 -10.42
C PRO A 372 -12.99 10.44 -10.21
N SER A 373 -13.35 9.43 -10.99
CA SER A 373 -14.63 8.71 -10.86
C SER A 373 -14.70 7.94 -9.54
N PHE A 374 -13.63 7.24 -9.18
CA PHE A 374 -13.56 6.54 -7.91
C PHE A 374 -13.49 7.51 -6.72
N ARG A 375 -12.75 8.63 -6.84
CA ARG A 375 -12.77 9.70 -5.83
C ARG A 375 -14.18 10.24 -5.62
N HIS A 376 -14.91 10.53 -6.70
CA HIS A 376 -16.29 10.97 -6.63
C HIS A 376 -17.16 9.95 -5.89
N TYR A 377 -17.08 8.67 -6.25
CA TYR A 377 -17.81 7.61 -5.55
C TYR A 377 -17.54 7.60 -4.03
N ILE A 378 -16.28 7.71 -3.61
CA ILE A 378 -15.90 7.72 -2.18
C ILE A 378 -16.49 8.93 -1.46
N VAL A 379 -16.32 10.13 -2.04
CA VAL A 379 -16.76 11.40 -1.42
C VAL A 379 -18.28 11.42 -1.20
N TYR A 380 -19.06 10.83 -2.10
CA TYR A 380 -20.52 10.74 -1.98
C TYR A 380 -21.00 9.47 -1.26
N SER A 381 -20.09 8.62 -0.78
CA SER A 381 -20.44 7.39 -0.07
C SER A 381 -21.05 7.68 1.30
N SER A 382 -22.14 6.98 1.63
CA SER A 382 -22.71 6.99 2.99
C SER A 382 -21.82 6.27 4.01
N GLU A 383 -20.88 5.44 3.54
CA GLU A 383 -19.96 4.64 4.35
C GLU A 383 -18.59 5.33 4.51
N ILE A 384 -18.43 6.61 4.17
CA ILE A 384 -17.15 7.35 4.24
C ILE A 384 -16.47 7.27 5.63
N SER A 385 -17.26 7.13 6.70
CA SER A 385 -16.74 6.96 8.06
C SER A 385 -15.87 5.70 8.23
N ASN A 386 -16.12 4.65 7.43
CA ASN A 386 -15.32 3.43 7.41
C ASN A 386 -13.90 3.66 6.86
N LEU A 387 -13.68 4.72 6.08
CA LEU A 387 -12.37 5.15 5.62
C LEU A 387 -11.73 6.15 6.60
N VAL A 388 -12.47 7.19 6.97
CA VAL A 388 -11.91 8.30 7.77
C VAL A 388 -11.55 7.86 9.18
N VAL A 389 -12.37 7.06 9.87
CA VAL A 389 -12.08 6.66 11.25
C VAL A 389 -10.77 5.86 11.36
N PRO A 390 -10.50 4.86 10.51
CA PRO A 390 -9.19 4.20 10.47
C PRO A 390 -8.02 5.15 10.16
N LEU A 391 -8.17 6.10 9.24
CA LEU A 391 -7.14 7.12 8.96
C LEU A 391 -6.80 7.94 10.21
N LEU A 392 -7.83 8.40 10.92
CA LEU A 392 -7.67 9.15 12.17
C LEU A 392 -7.01 8.31 13.26
N LYS A 393 -7.29 7.02 13.32
CA LYS A 393 -6.62 6.10 14.23
C LYS A 393 -5.15 5.90 13.87
N LEU A 394 -4.81 5.77 12.58
CA LEU A 394 -3.41 5.70 12.14
C LEU A 394 -2.63 6.94 12.56
N LEU A 395 -3.20 8.14 12.35
CA LEU A 395 -2.58 9.39 12.80
C LEU A 395 -2.47 9.50 14.32
N TYR A 396 -3.44 8.95 15.06
CA TYR A 396 -3.37 8.90 16.52
C TYR A 396 -2.23 8.02 17.03
N ASP A 397 -2.05 6.85 16.39
CA ASP A 397 -1.02 5.86 16.68
C ASP A 397 0.34 6.23 16.05
N ALA A 398 0.49 7.42 15.46
CA ALA A 398 1.69 7.86 14.75
C ALA A 398 3.03 7.63 15.48
N PRO A 399 3.15 7.80 16.81
CA PRO A 399 4.40 7.51 17.53
C PRO A 399 4.88 6.06 17.40
N ASP A 400 3.97 5.11 17.17
CA ASP A 400 4.24 3.66 17.13
C ASP A 400 4.18 3.08 15.70
N LYS A 401 4.08 3.92 14.67
CA LYS A 401 3.87 3.52 13.27
C LYS A 401 4.99 4.01 12.36
N ASN A 402 5.07 3.38 11.18
CA ASN A 402 5.98 3.81 10.12
C ASN A 402 5.60 5.21 9.63
N SER A 403 6.57 6.11 9.47
CA SER A 403 6.37 7.49 9.00
C SER A 403 5.66 7.53 7.65
N HIS A 404 5.98 6.61 6.74
CA HIS A 404 5.36 6.54 5.42
C HIS A 404 3.85 6.34 5.48
N LEU A 405 3.37 5.42 6.33
CA LEU A 405 1.94 5.18 6.52
C LEU A 405 1.23 6.41 7.08
N ILE A 406 1.90 7.17 7.96
CA ILE A 406 1.37 8.42 8.52
C ILE A 406 1.25 9.50 7.44
N TYR A 407 2.25 9.65 6.57
CA TYR A 407 2.14 10.56 5.43
C TYR A 407 1.02 10.16 4.48
N MET A 408 0.91 8.88 4.12
CA MET A 408 -0.19 8.40 3.25
C MET A 408 -1.55 8.70 3.86
N ALA A 409 -1.73 8.43 5.16
CA ALA A 409 -2.99 8.71 5.83
C ALA A 409 -3.34 10.21 5.82
N LEU A 410 -2.35 11.08 6.03
CA LEU A 410 -2.52 12.52 6.01
C LEU A 410 -2.79 13.07 4.61
N ILE A 411 -2.11 12.57 3.58
CA ILE A 411 -2.33 12.94 2.18
C ILE A 411 -3.74 12.54 1.75
N ILE A 412 -4.20 11.33 2.10
CA ILE A 412 -5.57 10.88 1.82
C ILE A 412 -6.59 11.83 2.47
N LEU A 413 -6.40 12.21 3.74
CA LEU A 413 -7.28 13.19 4.40
C LEU A 413 -7.24 14.56 3.75
N LEU A 414 -6.06 15.02 3.31
CA LEU A 414 -5.93 16.28 2.59
C LEU A 414 -6.70 16.26 1.27
N ILE A 415 -6.54 15.21 0.45
CA ILE A 415 -7.28 15.05 -0.82
C ILE A 415 -8.79 15.04 -0.58
N LEU A 416 -9.27 14.34 0.46
CA LEU A 416 -10.69 14.33 0.80
C LEU A 416 -11.20 15.71 1.23
N SER A 417 -10.40 16.46 1.99
CA SER A 417 -10.76 17.82 2.43
C SER A 417 -10.83 18.85 1.30
N GLU A 418 -10.32 18.55 0.10
CA GLU A 418 -10.48 19.45 -1.05
C GLU A 418 -11.95 19.58 -1.50
N GLU A 419 -12.79 18.61 -1.13
CA GLU A 419 -14.16 18.49 -1.58
C GLU A 419 -15.16 19.07 -0.56
N GLU A 420 -15.81 20.16 -0.91
CA GLU A 420 -16.78 20.85 -0.02
C GLU A 420 -17.91 19.93 0.48
N PHE A 421 -18.32 18.93 -0.33
CA PHE A 421 -19.33 17.97 0.10
C PHE A 421 -18.85 17.11 1.26
N PHE A 422 -17.61 16.61 1.20
CA PHE A 422 -16.98 15.84 2.26
C PHE A 422 -16.96 16.65 3.56
N ASP A 423 -16.49 17.91 3.48
CA ASP A 423 -16.40 18.79 4.64
C ASP A 423 -17.74 18.99 5.32
N LYS A 424 -18.84 19.16 4.56
CA LYS A 424 -20.19 19.27 5.16
C LYS A 424 -20.67 17.94 5.74
N GLN A 425 -20.47 16.84 5.02
CA GLN A 425 -21.00 15.52 5.37
C GLN A 425 -20.41 15.01 6.70
N VAL A 426 -19.11 15.18 6.93
CA VAL A 426 -18.44 14.64 8.13
C VAL A 426 -18.96 15.25 9.44
N HIS A 427 -19.50 16.47 9.43
CA HIS A 427 -20.12 17.05 10.63
C HIS A 427 -21.51 16.46 10.95
N GLY A 428 -22.20 15.93 9.96
CA GLY A 428 -23.48 15.23 10.11
C GLY A 428 -23.35 13.80 10.65
N ILE A 429 -22.20 13.15 10.47
CA ILE A 429 -21.96 11.78 10.92
C ILE A 429 -21.63 11.78 12.43
N LYS A 430 -22.53 11.24 13.25
CA LYS A 430 -22.33 11.08 14.70
C LYS A 430 -21.71 9.73 15.03
N LEU A 431 -20.57 9.75 15.69
CA LEU A 431 -19.86 8.57 16.18
C LEU A 431 -20.17 8.37 17.66
N LYS A 432 -20.34 7.11 18.07
CA LYS A 432 -20.60 6.71 19.45
C LYS A 432 -19.40 5.94 20.00
N ASN A 433 -18.99 6.29 21.22
CA ASN A 433 -17.98 5.56 22.01
C ASN A 433 -16.65 5.30 21.28
N ILE A 434 -15.83 6.34 21.12
CA ILE A 434 -14.47 6.19 20.59
C ILE A 434 -13.56 5.56 21.65
N ILE A 435 -13.32 4.25 21.56
CA ILE A 435 -12.58 3.48 22.57
C ILE A 435 -11.04 3.57 22.46
N TRP A 436 -10.52 3.96 21.30
CA TRP A 436 -9.08 4.00 21.06
C TRP A 436 -8.43 5.34 21.46
N TYR A 437 -9.22 6.38 21.70
CA TYR A 437 -8.72 7.67 22.16
C TYR A 437 -8.57 7.66 23.68
N SER A 438 -7.33 7.66 24.18
CA SER A 438 -7.04 7.41 25.60
C SER A 438 -7.13 8.64 26.51
N GLU A 439 -7.01 9.85 25.97
CA GLU A 439 -6.90 11.07 26.77
C GLU A 439 -8.23 11.52 27.40
N ARG A 440 -9.37 11.12 26.82
CA ARG A 440 -10.71 11.46 27.31
C ARG A 440 -11.75 10.49 26.75
N MET A 441 -12.72 10.09 27.57
CA MET A 441 -13.90 9.37 27.08
C MET A 441 -14.72 10.27 26.15
N LEU A 442 -14.83 9.89 24.88
CA LEU A 442 -15.64 10.56 23.86
C LEU A 442 -16.89 9.72 23.58
N SER A 443 -17.98 10.01 24.30
CA SER A 443 -19.24 9.26 24.21
C SER A 443 -19.99 9.54 22.91
N GLU A 444 -20.10 10.81 22.52
CA GLU A 444 -20.76 11.24 21.29
C GLU A 444 -19.98 12.42 20.68
N ILE A 445 -19.57 12.26 19.43
CA ILE A 445 -18.75 13.25 18.70
C ILE A 445 -19.06 13.13 17.20
N SER A 446 -19.09 14.24 16.46
CA SER A 446 -19.16 14.15 15.00
C SER A 446 -17.82 13.69 14.41
N LEU A 447 -17.86 13.04 13.25
CA LEU A 447 -16.65 12.66 12.53
C LEU A 447 -15.78 13.89 12.23
N GLY A 448 -16.38 15.00 11.79
CA GLY A 448 -15.67 16.26 11.56
C GLY A 448 -14.99 16.82 12.82
N SER A 449 -15.67 16.77 13.97
CA SER A 449 -15.06 17.11 15.26
C SER A 449 -13.87 16.18 15.58
N LEU A 450 -14.01 14.87 15.39
CA LEU A 450 -12.92 13.93 15.62
C LEU A 450 -11.73 14.19 14.68
N THR A 451 -11.98 14.52 13.41
CA THR A 451 -10.92 14.91 12.44
C THR A 451 -10.15 16.11 12.93
N VAL A 452 -10.84 17.19 13.32
CA VAL A 452 -10.20 18.41 13.86
C VAL A 452 -9.39 18.09 15.12
N LEU A 453 -9.91 17.26 16.02
CA LEU A 453 -9.20 16.86 17.24
C LEU A 453 -7.86 16.16 16.94
N ILE A 454 -7.88 15.21 16.01
CA ILE A 454 -6.68 14.44 15.65
C ILE A 454 -5.68 15.34 14.91
N LEU A 455 -6.11 16.20 13.97
CA LEU A 455 -5.21 17.15 13.31
C LEU A 455 -4.55 18.12 14.30
N ILE A 456 -5.30 18.68 15.26
CA ILE A 456 -4.74 19.53 16.34
C ILE A 456 -3.69 18.75 17.15
N ARG A 457 -4.00 17.50 17.52
CA ARG A 457 -3.08 16.64 18.27
C ARG A 457 -1.80 16.37 17.47
N THR A 458 -1.93 16.07 16.18
CA THR A 458 -0.79 15.80 15.29
C THR A 458 0.10 17.04 15.13
N ILE A 459 -0.49 18.23 14.95
CA ILE A 459 0.25 19.50 14.95
C ILE A 459 0.98 19.71 16.28
N GLN A 460 0.31 19.49 17.42
CA GLN A 460 0.91 19.64 18.73
C GLN A 460 2.08 18.66 18.96
N TYR A 461 1.91 17.39 18.57
CA TYR A 461 2.94 16.37 18.69
C TYR A 461 4.17 16.72 17.83
N ASN A 462 3.93 17.11 16.58
CA ASN A 462 4.99 17.44 15.64
C ASN A 462 5.82 18.65 16.11
N MET A 463 5.18 19.71 16.60
CA MET A 463 5.86 20.91 17.11
C MET A 463 6.76 20.65 18.34
N THR A 464 6.47 19.58 19.09
CA THR A 464 7.14 19.30 20.37
C THR A 464 8.16 18.17 20.27
N ARG A 465 8.06 17.30 19.26
CA ARG A 465 8.85 16.08 19.17
C ARG A 465 9.57 15.87 17.84
N MET A 466 8.92 16.19 16.72
CA MET A 466 9.36 15.74 15.40
C MET A 466 9.94 16.87 14.54
N HIS A 467 9.42 18.09 14.66
CA HIS A 467 9.85 19.27 13.90
C HIS A 467 9.79 19.08 12.37
N ASP A 468 8.83 18.28 11.90
CA ASP A 468 8.66 17.95 10.49
C ASP A 468 7.78 18.99 9.77
N LYS A 469 8.38 19.75 8.84
CA LYS A 469 7.67 20.79 8.07
C LYS A 469 6.56 20.23 7.17
N TYR A 470 6.74 19.03 6.60
CA TYR A 470 5.78 18.43 5.69
C TYR A 470 4.50 18.04 6.41
N LEU A 471 4.64 17.38 7.57
CA LEU A 471 3.51 16.98 8.40
C LEU A 471 2.71 18.20 8.92
N HIS A 472 3.41 19.29 9.30
CA HIS A 472 2.75 20.54 9.68
C HIS A 472 1.91 21.13 8.55
N THR A 473 2.52 21.30 7.37
CA THR A 473 1.88 21.90 6.20
C THR A 473 0.61 21.13 5.81
N ASN A 474 0.69 19.81 5.72
CA ASN A 474 -0.45 18.99 5.31
C ASN A 474 -1.58 18.95 6.35
N CYS A 475 -1.26 18.91 7.66
CA CYS A 475 -2.28 19.00 8.70
C CYS A 475 -3.00 20.34 8.70
N LEU A 476 -2.26 21.43 8.54
CA LEU A 476 -2.84 22.77 8.47
C LEU A 476 -3.68 22.96 7.20
N ALA A 477 -3.19 22.50 6.05
CA ALA A 477 -3.93 22.55 4.79
C ALA A 477 -5.28 21.81 4.89
N ALA A 478 -5.27 20.59 5.44
CA ALA A 478 -6.50 19.82 5.64
C ALA A 478 -7.47 20.52 6.61
N LEU A 479 -6.96 21.04 7.73
CA LEU A 479 -7.78 21.77 8.69
C LEU A 479 -8.34 23.08 8.11
N ALA A 480 -7.55 23.75 7.27
CA ALA A 480 -7.90 25.00 6.63
C ALA A 480 -8.99 24.82 5.57
N ASN A 481 -8.91 23.76 4.77
CA ASN A 481 -9.96 23.39 3.82
C ASN A 481 -11.31 23.19 4.52
N MET A 482 -11.34 22.39 5.59
CA MET A 482 -12.56 22.09 6.36
C MET A 482 -13.14 23.30 7.10
N SER A 483 -12.36 24.38 7.26
CA SER A 483 -12.67 25.44 8.21
C SER A 483 -13.96 26.21 7.91
N ALA A 484 -14.28 26.41 6.62
CA ALA A 484 -15.45 27.17 6.19
C ALA A 484 -16.77 26.39 6.40
N HIS A 485 -16.71 25.08 6.61
CA HIS A 485 -17.88 24.19 6.72
C HIS A 485 -17.98 23.47 8.06
N THR A 486 -17.01 23.70 8.94
CA THR A 486 -16.96 23.09 10.28
C THR A 486 -18.15 23.54 11.13
N GLN A 487 -18.96 22.60 11.61
CA GLN A 487 -20.16 22.87 12.42
C GLN A 487 -20.20 22.06 13.71
N ASP A 488 -20.89 22.59 14.72
CA ASP A 488 -21.14 21.96 16.01
C ASP A 488 -19.87 21.37 16.65
N LEU A 489 -18.77 22.12 16.65
CA LEU A 489 -17.53 21.67 17.26
C LEU A 489 -17.75 21.27 18.72
N HIS A 490 -17.23 20.09 19.07
CA HIS A 490 -17.34 19.57 20.43
C HIS A 490 -16.57 20.50 21.42
N PRO A 491 -17.13 20.82 22.61
CA PRO A 491 -16.53 21.79 23.55
C PRO A 491 -15.07 21.50 23.90
N TYR A 492 -14.74 20.21 24.10
CA TYR A 492 -13.37 19.74 24.34
C TYR A 492 -12.38 20.17 23.24
N ILE A 493 -12.81 20.17 21.99
CA ILE A 493 -11.97 20.49 20.83
C ILE A 493 -11.75 22.00 20.77
N CYS A 494 -12.81 22.78 20.99
CA CYS A 494 -12.68 24.23 21.09
C CYS A 494 -11.61 24.59 22.13
N GLU A 495 -11.64 23.94 23.29
CA GLU A 495 -10.63 24.16 24.32
C GLU A 495 -9.22 23.74 23.87
N LYS A 496 -9.08 22.57 23.24
CA LYS A 496 -7.79 22.09 22.71
C LYS A 496 -7.22 23.03 21.63
N TYR A 497 -8.07 23.56 20.77
CA TYR A 497 -7.68 24.53 19.74
C TYR A 497 -7.12 25.82 20.36
N LEU A 498 -7.85 26.41 21.31
CA LEU A 498 -7.41 27.63 21.98
C LEU A 498 -6.15 27.37 22.84
N ASN A 499 -6.03 26.20 23.45
CA ASN A 499 -4.82 25.81 24.19
C ASN A 499 -3.61 25.64 23.25
N LEU A 500 -3.80 25.13 22.03
CA LEU A 500 -2.73 25.06 21.04
C LEU A 500 -2.23 26.47 20.69
N LEU A 501 -3.15 27.39 20.35
CA LEU A 501 -2.82 28.79 20.09
C LEU A 501 -2.08 29.44 21.27
N GLU A 502 -2.58 29.27 22.50
CA GLU A 502 -1.95 29.83 23.70
C GLU A 502 -0.54 29.29 23.93
N ASN A 503 -0.34 27.97 23.81
CA ASN A 503 0.96 27.34 24.00
C ASN A 503 1.97 27.78 22.94
N MET A 504 1.54 27.85 21.68
CA MET A 504 2.38 28.29 20.57
C MET A 504 2.69 29.79 20.67
N GLY A 505 1.71 30.62 21.01
CA GLY A 505 1.90 32.06 21.22
C GLY A 505 2.87 32.37 22.36
N LYS A 506 2.76 31.65 23.49
CA LYS A 506 3.74 31.76 24.59
C LYS A 506 5.15 31.36 24.16
N ARG A 507 5.29 30.29 23.35
CA ARG A 507 6.59 29.86 22.82
C ARG A 507 7.17 30.91 21.87
N TYR A 508 6.34 31.45 20.97
CA TYR A 508 6.72 32.51 20.03
C TYR A 508 7.24 33.76 20.76
N LEU A 509 6.52 34.24 21.77
CA LEU A 509 6.98 35.39 22.57
C LEU A 509 8.29 35.12 23.29
N ARG A 510 8.49 33.92 23.87
CA ARG A 510 9.75 33.56 24.53
C ARG A 510 10.94 33.62 23.56
N ILE A 511 10.77 33.12 22.34
CA ILE A 511 11.85 33.13 21.32
C ILE A 511 12.10 34.57 20.84
N MET A 512 11.06 35.38 20.66
CA MET A 512 11.21 36.80 20.33
C MET A 512 11.87 37.64 21.44
N ASP A 513 11.63 37.32 22.71
CA ASP A 513 12.25 38.04 23.82
C ASP A 513 13.71 37.62 24.01
N GLN A 514 14.04 36.35 23.74
CA GLN A 514 15.43 35.87 23.68
C GLN A 514 16.24 36.61 22.62
N SER A 515 15.68 36.78 21.40
CA SER A 515 16.37 37.50 20.33
C SER A 515 16.62 38.98 20.65
N LYS A 516 15.71 39.63 21.41
CA LYS A 516 15.88 41.02 21.87
C LYS A 516 16.90 41.17 23.01
N THR A 517 17.02 40.17 23.89
CA THR A 517 17.85 40.26 25.11
C THR A 517 19.33 40.02 24.82
N GLU A 518 19.67 39.27 23.78
CA GLU A 518 21.06 39.02 23.35
C GLU A 518 21.68 40.16 22.53
N GLY A 519 20.98 41.30 22.36
CA GLY A 519 21.50 42.46 21.64
C GLY A 519 21.74 42.21 20.15
N ILE A 520 21.18 41.12 19.60
CA ILE A 520 21.21 40.83 18.18
C ILE A 520 20.30 41.85 17.51
N GLN A 521 20.90 42.87 16.90
CA GLN A 521 20.16 43.76 16.00
C GLN A 521 19.48 42.89 14.95
N ILE A 522 18.23 43.21 14.61
CA ILE A 522 17.43 42.56 13.56
C ILE A 522 18.02 42.91 12.18
N ASN A 523 19.29 42.57 11.97
CA ASN A 523 19.91 42.40 10.67
C ASN A 523 20.09 40.90 10.51
N ASP A 524 19.61 40.34 9.42
CA ASP A 524 19.56 38.91 9.09
C ASP A 524 20.90 38.15 9.21
N GLU A 525 22.02 38.81 9.50
CA GLU A 525 23.38 38.25 9.47
C GLU A 525 23.91 37.68 10.80
N LEU A 526 23.28 37.96 11.96
CA LEU A 526 23.85 37.64 13.29
C LEU A 526 23.00 36.70 14.18
N MET A 527 21.79 36.34 13.78
CA MET A 527 20.99 35.36 14.49
C MET A 527 21.49 33.93 14.18
N PRO A 528 21.51 33.00 15.15
CA PRO A 528 21.72 31.59 14.86
C PRO A 528 20.63 31.12 13.88
N THR A 529 21.05 30.58 12.73
CA THR A 529 20.17 30.19 11.61
C THR A 529 19.02 29.30 12.06
N ASP A 530 19.28 28.40 13.01
CA ASP A 530 18.29 27.47 13.57
C ASP A 530 17.17 28.18 14.34
N LEU A 531 17.49 29.25 15.09
CA LEU A 531 16.49 30.00 15.87
C LEU A 531 15.59 30.85 14.96
N MET A 532 16.14 31.40 13.87
CA MET A 532 15.35 32.11 12.86
C MET A 532 14.38 31.17 12.16
N GLN A 533 14.84 29.97 11.81
CA GLN A 533 14.01 28.97 11.14
C GLN A 533 12.89 28.45 12.05
N ASP A 534 13.17 28.22 13.34
CA ASP A 534 12.15 27.86 14.33
C ASP A 534 11.10 28.97 14.50
N LEU A 535 11.54 30.24 14.52
CA LEU A 535 10.65 31.39 14.63
C LEU A 535 9.78 31.55 13.38
N SER A 536 10.33 31.37 12.18
CA SER A 536 9.57 31.47 10.92
C SER A 536 8.51 30.39 10.82
N VAL A 537 8.84 29.14 11.19
CA VAL A 537 7.86 28.04 11.23
C VAL A 537 6.76 28.33 12.25
N LEU A 538 7.11 28.84 13.44
CA LEU A 538 6.11 29.22 14.44
C LEU A 538 5.19 30.35 13.97
N ASP A 539 5.74 31.36 13.30
CA ASP A 539 4.99 32.48 12.73
C ASP A 539 3.99 31.99 11.68
N GLU A 540 4.44 31.17 10.72
CA GLU A 540 3.60 30.57 9.68
C GLU A 540 2.46 29.71 10.26
N VAL A 541 2.78 28.84 11.23
CA VAL A 541 1.77 27.96 11.86
C VAL A 541 0.77 28.78 12.68
N LEU A 542 1.24 29.75 13.48
CA LEU A 542 0.36 30.61 14.28
C LEU A 542 -0.55 31.45 13.40
N ARG A 543 -0.01 32.03 12.33
CA ARG A 543 -0.78 32.79 11.35
C ARG A 543 -1.88 31.94 10.75
N MET A 544 -1.55 30.75 10.26
CA MET A 544 -2.51 29.82 9.67
C MET A 544 -3.60 29.40 10.68
N LEU A 545 -3.25 29.09 11.93
CA LEU A 545 -4.25 28.80 12.97
C LEU A 545 -5.16 30.00 13.28
N LEU A 546 -4.65 31.23 13.25
CA LEU A 546 -5.49 32.42 13.43
C LEU A 546 -6.40 32.68 12.22
N GLU A 547 -5.93 32.40 11.00
CA GLU A 547 -6.72 32.45 9.77
C GLU A 547 -7.83 31.38 9.76
N ILE A 548 -7.53 30.15 10.18
CA ILE A 548 -8.51 29.07 10.37
C ILE A 548 -9.58 29.46 11.39
N LEU A 549 -9.18 30.05 12.52
CA LEU A 549 -10.13 30.56 13.52
C LEU A 549 -11.04 31.64 12.92
N ASN A 550 -10.46 32.55 12.13
CA ASN A 550 -11.22 33.54 11.40
C ASN A 550 -12.21 32.93 10.42
N SER A 551 -11.83 31.86 9.72
CA SER A 551 -12.73 31.12 8.84
C SER A 551 -13.91 30.53 9.61
N PHE A 552 -13.67 29.89 10.76
CA PHE A 552 -14.75 29.40 11.65
C PHE A 552 -15.72 30.54 12.03
N LEU A 553 -15.18 31.71 12.42
CA LEU A 553 -15.98 32.87 12.85
C LEU A 553 -16.68 33.59 11.69
N THR A 554 -16.14 33.51 10.48
CA THR A 554 -16.70 34.20 9.31
C THR A 554 -17.83 33.39 8.69
N PHE A 555 -17.64 32.09 8.55
CA PHE A 555 -18.56 31.21 7.81
C PHE A 555 -19.52 30.42 8.70
N GLN A 556 -19.10 30.03 9.91
CA GLN A 556 -19.84 29.08 10.75
C GLN A 556 -20.06 29.55 12.19
N LEU A 557 -19.94 30.85 12.49
CA LEU A 557 -20.11 31.38 13.85
C LEU A 557 -21.46 31.01 14.48
N LYS A 558 -22.54 31.12 13.70
CA LYS A 558 -23.90 30.80 14.16
C LYS A 558 -24.09 29.30 14.47
N ASN A 559 -23.28 28.45 13.86
CA ASN A 559 -23.32 26.99 13.99
C ASN A 559 -22.25 26.45 14.95
N ASN A 560 -21.39 27.31 15.54
CA ASN A 560 -20.32 26.91 16.45
C ASN A 560 -20.39 27.68 17.78
N ILE A 561 -21.51 27.55 18.47
CA ILE A 561 -21.74 28.25 19.75
C ILE A 561 -20.69 27.86 20.82
N ASN A 562 -20.29 26.58 20.87
CA ASN A 562 -19.24 26.12 21.79
C ASN A 562 -17.89 26.78 21.55
N LEU A 563 -17.53 27.02 20.27
CA LEU A 563 -16.30 27.71 19.91
C LEU A 563 -16.38 29.17 20.36
N LEU A 564 -17.47 29.85 20.05
CA LEU A 564 -17.70 31.24 20.43
C LEU A 564 -17.66 31.43 21.95
N TYR A 565 -18.31 30.53 22.71
CA TYR A 565 -18.21 30.49 24.17
C TYR A 565 -16.75 30.37 24.62
N THR A 566 -15.98 29.46 24.04
CA THR A 566 -14.58 29.23 24.44
C THR A 566 -13.69 30.43 24.10
N VAL A 567 -13.89 31.06 22.94
CA VAL A 567 -13.19 32.28 22.51
C VAL A 567 -13.44 33.43 23.49
N LEU A 568 -14.71 33.61 23.93
CA LEU A 568 -15.08 34.65 24.89
C LEU A 568 -14.52 34.35 26.29
N TYR A 569 -14.62 33.10 26.73
CA TYR A 569 -14.07 32.66 28.02
C TYR A 569 -12.55 32.81 28.08
N LYS A 570 -11.82 32.48 27.01
CA LYS A 570 -10.36 32.59 26.92
C LYS A 570 -9.89 33.83 26.14
N LYS A 571 -10.65 34.94 26.18
CA LYS A 571 -10.31 36.18 25.43
C LYS A 571 -8.89 36.72 25.70
N ALA A 572 -8.32 36.43 26.87
CA ALA A 572 -6.96 36.83 27.24
C ALA A 572 -5.86 36.20 26.36
N VAL A 573 -6.10 35.04 25.73
CA VAL A 573 -5.13 34.37 24.84
C VAL A 573 -4.73 35.27 23.68
N PHE A 574 -5.68 36.06 23.16
CA PHE A 574 -5.43 36.94 22.02
C PHE A 574 -4.49 38.12 22.32
N ASN A 575 -4.28 38.46 23.60
CA ASN A 575 -3.30 39.46 23.98
C ASN A 575 -1.87 39.07 23.61
N LEU A 576 -1.58 37.77 23.45
CA LEU A 576 -0.27 37.28 23.06
C LEU A 576 0.13 37.72 21.65
N PHE A 577 -0.84 37.95 20.76
CA PHE A 577 -0.60 38.22 19.34
C PHE A 577 -0.64 39.71 18.99
N ARG A 578 -1.29 40.54 19.82
CA ARG A 578 -1.41 41.99 19.62
C ARG A 578 -0.06 42.75 19.49
N PRO A 579 1.02 42.39 20.20
CA PRO A 579 2.29 43.10 20.05
C PRO A 579 2.99 42.89 18.70
N ALA A 580 2.67 41.81 17.98
CA ALA A 580 3.33 41.47 16.73
C ALA A 580 2.56 42.04 15.53
N SER A 581 3.24 42.81 14.68
CA SER A 581 2.66 43.41 13.47
C SER A 581 2.10 42.37 12.50
N ASN A 582 2.70 41.18 12.46
CA ASN A 582 2.39 40.10 11.52
C ASN A 582 0.96 39.56 11.68
N PHE A 583 0.33 39.73 12.86
CA PHE A 583 -1.00 39.19 13.14
C PHE A 583 -2.10 40.27 13.19
N GLN A 584 -1.76 41.56 13.04
CA GLN A 584 -2.68 42.68 13.24
C GLN A 584 -3.93 42.62 12.35
N ASP A 585 -3.75 42.28 11.07
CA ASP A 585 -4.81 42.16 10.08
C ASP A 585 -5.80 41.03 10.39
N ILE A 586 -5.30 39.91 10.93
CA ILE A 586 -6.09 38.73 11.30
C ILE A 586 -6.77 38.94 12.66
N MET A 587 -6.10 39.65 13.58
CA MET A 587 -6.62 39.95 14.90
C MET A 587 -7.80 40.92 14.88
N GLN A 588 -7.83 41.85 13.94
CA GLN A 588 -8.91 42.83 13.79
C GLN A 588 -10.29 42.18 13.77
N ASN A 589 -10.47 41.10 13.02
CA ASN A 589 -11.73 40.39 12.91
C ASN A 589 -12.15 39.70 14.22
N ILE A 590 -11.19 39.12 14.94
CA ILE A 590 -11.42 38.50 16.25
C ILE A 590 -11.84 39.59 17.25
N ASP A 591 -11.18 40.75 17.24
CA ASP A 591 -11.54 41.88 18.10
C ASP A 591 -12.95 42.42 17.81
N ILE A 592 -13.39 42.45 16.55
CA ILE A 592 -14.78 42.85 16.20
C ILE A 592 -15.79 41.86 16.79
N VAL A 593 -15.51 40.55 16.72
CA VAL A 593 -16.37 39.52 17.35
C VAL A 593 -16.38 39.71 18.87
N LEU A 594 -15.21 39.83 19.50
CA LEU A 594 -15.10 40.01 20.96
C LEU A 594 -15.81 41.28 21.43
N ALA A 595 -15.70 42.39 20.69
CA ALA A 595 -16.35 43.67 21.02
C ALA A 595 -17.88 43.61 20.93
N PHE A 596 -18.42 42.78 20.04
CA PHE A 596 -19.87 42.61 19.91
C PHE A 596 -20.48 41.73 21.00
N PHE A 597 -19.80 40.64 21.37
CA PHE A 597 -20.33 39.65 22.31
C PHE A 597 -19.95 39.91 23.78
N SER A 598 -18.78 40.48 24.07
CA SER A 598 -18.32 40.68 25.47
C SER A 598 -19.28 41.53 26.32
N PRO A 599 -19.79 42.69 25.83
CA PRO A 599 -20.70 43.51 26.63
C PRO A 599 -22.01 42.81 26.99
N GLN A 600 -22.47 41.89 26.14
CA GLN A 600 -23.70 41.15 26.37
C GLN A 600 -23.54 40.12 27.48
N ILE A 601 -22.36 39.47 27.55
CA ILE A 601 -22.03 38.57 28.67
C ILE A 601 -21.78 39.34 29.96
N GLU A 602 -21.12 40.49 29.89
CA GLU A 602 -20.86 41.34 31.07
C GLU A 602 -22.13 41.97 31.66
N SER A 603 -23.23 42.00 30.89
CA SER A 603 -24.55 42.43 31.37
C SER A 603 -25.28 41.39 32.23
N LEU A 604 -24.78 40.15 32.28
CA LEU A 604 -25.34 39.09 33.13
C LEU A 604 -24.94 39.30 34.59
N GLU A 605 -25.86 38.99 35.52
CA GLU A 605 -25.59 39.02 36.95
C GLU A 605 -24.48 38.03 37.36
N GLN A 606 -23.79 38.29 38.46
CA GLN A 606 -22.82 37.35 39.01
C GLN A 606 -23.57 36.09 39.51
N ASN A 607 -23.23 34.91 38.99
CA ASN A 607 -23.80 33.56 39.26
C ASN A 607 -24.69 32.92 38.17
N VAL A 608 -24.54 33.32 36.90
CA VAL A 608 -25.25 32.69 35.77
C VAL A 608 -24.61 31.35 35.37
N SER A 609 -25.44 30.35 35.08
CA SER A 609 -25.01 29.01 34.70
C SER A 609 -24.43 28.96 33.28
N VAL A 610 -23.56 27.98 32.99
CA VAL A 610 -22.98 27.78 31.65
C VAL A 610 -24.06 27.63 30.56
N ARG A 611 -25.22 27.07 30.91
CA ARG A 611 -26.36 26.89 29.99
C ARG A 611 -26.96 28.23 29.60
N GLU A 612 -27.25 29.09 30.57
CA GLU A 612 -27.80 30.42 30.34
C GLU A 612 -26.84 31.30 29.51
N VAL A 613 -25.53 31.23 29.78
CA VAL A 613 -24.52 31.92 28.95
C VAL A 613 -24.55 31.41 27.51
N THR A 614 -24.66 30.09 27.32
CA THR A 614 -24.71 29.47 25.98
C THR A 614 -25.97 29.86 25.22
N GLU A 615 -27.12 29.91 25.90
CA GLU A 615 -28.40 30.36 25.33
C GLU A 615 -28.37 31.85 24.96
N LEU A 616 -27.78 32.68 25.81
CA LEU A 616 -27.54 34.09 25.50
C LEU A 616 -26.69 34.21 24.24
N ILE A 617 -25.51 33.58 24.19
CA ILE A 617 -24.63 33.60 23.01
C ILE A 617 -25.38 33.15 21.75
N LYS A 618 -26.19 32.09 21.86
CA LYS A 618 -27.00 31.58 20.75
C LYS A 618 -28.00 32.61 20.24
N SER A 619 -28.75 33.25 21.15
CA SER A 619 -29.71 34.31 20.77
C SER A 619 -29.01 35.54 20.17
N THR A 620 -27.92 36.00 20.78
CA THR A 620 -27.09 37.10 20.27
C THR A 620 -26.50 36.81 18.89
N SER A 621 -26.08 35.56 18.64
CA SER A 621 -25.50 35.15 17.36
C SER A 621 -26.46 35.33 16.18
N GLN A 622 -27.77 35.36 16.42
CA GLN A 622 -28.76 35.61 15.37
C GLN A 622 -28.71 37.05 14.86
N LEU A 623 -28.38 37.99 15.76
CA LEU A 623 -28.22 39.42 15.46
C LEU A 623 -26.87 39.74 14.80
N TRP A 624 -25.93 38.79 14.79
CA TRP A 624 -24.63 38.97 14.17
C TRP A 624 -24.73 39.01 12.63
N SER A 625 -24.06 40.00 12.04
CA SER A 625 -23.76 40.04 10.61
C SER A 625 -22.25 40.04 10.39
N LYS A 626 -21.80 39.18 9.47
CA LYS A 626 -20.41 39.08 9.02
C LYS A 626 -19.94 40.28 8.20
N ASP A 627 -20.84 41.16 7.74
CA ASP A 627 -20.49 42.32 6.91
C ASP A 627 -19.55 43.31 7.61
N LYS A 628 -19.47 43.24 8.94
CA LYS A 628 -18.55 44.04 9.75
C LYS A 628 -17.11 43.51 9.72
N MET A 629 -16.90 42.27 9.31
CA MET A 629 -15.58 41.64 9.27
C MET A 629 -14.85 42.00 7.97
N LYS A 630 -13.53 42.17 8.06
CA LYS A 630 -12.64 42.30 6.91
C LYS A 630 -12.65 40.98 6.14
N LYS A 631 -12.77 41.07 4.81
CA LYS A 631 -12.67 39.91 3.92
C LYS A 631 -11.22 39.41 3.93
N LEU A 632 -11.04 38.17 4.36
CA LEU A 632 -9.78 37.42 4.25
C LEU A 632 -9.86 36.46 3.06
N PRO A 633 -8.72 36.02 2.51
CA PRO A 633 -8.69 35.01 1.46
C PRO A 633 -9.42 33.74 1.88
N GLU A 634 -10.06 33.07 0.93
CA GLU A 634 -10.58 31.72 1.17
C GLU A 634 -9.42 30.75 1.34
N LEU A 635 -9.47 29.96 2.41
CA LEU A 635 -8.50 28.93 2.69
C LEU A 635 -8.83 27.69 1.87
N LYS A 636 -8.21 27.56 0.70
CA LYS A 636 -8.33 26.40 -0.17
C LYS A 636 -6.95 25.93 -0.61
N PHE A 637 -6.60 24.74 -0.18
CA PHE A 637 -5.34 24.07 -0.44
C PHE A 637 -5.62 22.80 -1.22
N LYS A 638 -4.74 22.51 -2.17
CA LYS A 638 -4.76 21.27 -2.91
C LYS A 638 -3.48 20.50 -2.64
N TYR A 639 -3.59 19.19 -2.56
CA TYR A 639 -2.43 18.34 -2.62
C TYR A 639 -1.76 18.49 -3.99
N VAL A 640 -0.45 18.72 -3.98
CA VAL A 640 0.37 18.78 -5.17
C VAL A 640 1.50 17.79 -4.96
N GLU A 641 1.53 16.76 -5.80
CA GLU A 641 2.63 15.79 -5.83
C GLU A 641 3.92 16.49 -6.29
N GLU A 642 5.05 16.16 -5.68
CA GLU A 642 6.34 16.74 -6.04
C GLU A 642 6.72 16.38 -7.50
N GLY A 643 7.65 17.14 -8.10
CA GLY A 643 7.99 16.99 -9.52
C GLY A 643 8.66 15.65 -9.88
N GLN A 644 9.32 15.00 -8.92
CA GLN A 644 9.96 13.69 -9.08
C GLN A 644 9.52 12.73 -7.95
N PRO A 645 8.25 12.32 -7.94
CA PRO A 645 7.72 11.50 -6.84
C PRO A 645 8.37 10.11 -6.85
N GLU A 646 8.81 9.63 -8.02
CA GLU A 646 9.45 8.31 -8.21
C GLU A 646 10.67 8.09 -7.30
N ASP A 647 11.47 9.13 -7.05
CA ASP A 647 12.67 9.05 -6.21
C ASP A 647 12.36 8.66 -4.76
N PHE A 648 11.16 8.98 -4.29
CA PHE A 648 10.67 8.61 -2.96
C PHE A 648 9.78 7.35 -3.02
N PHE A 649 8.83 7.30 -3.96
CA PHE A 649 7.83 6.23 -4.02
C PHE A 649 8.42 4.89 -4.43
N ILE A 650 9.41 4.85 -5.33
CA ILE A 650 9.98 3.58 -5.78
C ILE A 650 10.76 2.89 -4.65
N PRO A 651 11.71 3.55 -3.94
CA PRO A 651 12.35 2.93 -2.78
C PRO A 651 11.37 2.54 -1.68
N TYR A 652 10.36 3.38 -1.42
CA TYR A 652 9.31 3.06 -0.45
C TYR A 652 8.52 1.81 -0.86
N LEU A 653 8.04 1.72 -2.10
CA LEU A 653 7.31 0.56 -2.60
C LEU A 653 8.12 -0.72 -2.49
N TRP A 654 9.39 -0.70 -2.90
CA TRP A 654 10.26 -1.88 -2.77
C TRP A 654 10.55 -2.21 -1.31
N SER A 655 10.54 -1.23 -0.40
CA SER A 655 10.61 -1.48 1.04
C SER A 655 9.36 -2.19 1.55
N VAL A 656 8.17 -1.83 1.06
CA VAL A 656 6.92 -2.54 1.40
C VAL A 656 6.97 -3.98 0.90
N ILE A 657 7.43 -4.20 -0.34
CA ILE A 657 7.58 -5.55 -0.91
C ILE A 657 8.59 -6.35 -0.11
N PHE A 658 9.74 -5.76 0.26
CA PHE A 658 10.76 -6.42 1.06
C PHE A 658 10.21 -6.96 2.40
N HIS A 659 9.25 -6.26 3.02
CA HIS A 659 8.66 -6.67 4.29
C HIS A 659 7.40 -7.54 4.15
N SER A 660 6.62 -7.35 3.07
CA SER A 660 5.26 -7.90 2.94
C SER A 660 5.10 -8.98 1.86
N SER A 661 6.12 -9.26 1.04
CA SER A 661 6.02 -10.22 -0.07
C SER A 661 6.23 -11.68 0.33
N ASP A 662 6.57 -12.01 1.58
CA ASP A 662 6.97 -13.36 2.04
C ASP A 662 8.15 -13.99 1.26
N ILE A 663 8.69 -13.28 0.26
CA ILE A 663 9.93 -13.61 -0.45
C ILE A 663 11.09 -13.12 0.41
N TYR A 664 12.07 -13.99 0.64
CA TYR A 664 13.28 -13.58 1.33
C TYR A 664 14.21 -12.84 0.36
N TRP A 665 14.62 -11.63 0.72
CA TRP A 665 15.55 -10.82 -0.08
C TRP A 665 16.84 -10.59 0.70
N ASN A 666 17.99 -10.78 0.05
CA ASN A 666 19.27 -10.51 0.71
C ASN A 666 19.56 -9.00 0.74
N SER A 667 19.35 -8.37 1.89
CA SER A 667 19.53 -6.91 2.08
C SER A 667 20.93 -6.38 1.76
N LYS A 668 21.95 -7.23 1.72
CA LYS A 668 23.32 -6.82 1.38
C LYS A 668 23.46 -6.40 -0.08
N ASN A 669 22.72 -7.04 -0.98
CA ASN A 669 22.82 -6.88 -2.43
C ASN A 669 21.90 -5.78 -2.96
N ILE A 670 20.91 -5.36 -2.16
CA ILE A 670 19.94 -4.33 -2.58
C ILE A 670 20.63 -2.96 -2.64
N LEU A 671 20.50 -2.31 -3.80
CA LEU A 671 21.06 -0.97 -4.05
C LEU A 671 20.03 0.13 -3.78
N ILE A 672 18.75 -0.13 -4.07
CA ILE A 672 17.71 0.91 -4.07
C ILE A 672 17.43 1.52 -2.68
N PHE A 673 17.77 0.81 -1.59
CA PHE A 673 17.59 1.30 -0.22
C PHE A 673 18.77 2.14 0.29
N ASN A 674 19.83 2.30 -0.51
CA ASN A 674 21.01 3.04 -0.07
C ASN A 674 21.55 3.92 -1.21
N PRO A 675 21.18 5.22 -1.25
CA PRO A 675 21.58 6.13 -2.33
C PRO A 675 23.10 6.37 -2.39
N TYR A 676 23.86 5.94 -1.38
CA TYR A 676 25.31 6.11 -1.30
C TYR A 676 26.11 4.83 -1.58
N LYS A 677 25.45 3.68 -1.79
CA LYS A 677 26.13 2.48 -2.31
C LYS A 677 26.26 2.63 -3.82
N SER A 678 27.32 3.28 -4.29
CA SER A 678 27.76 3.12 -5.67
C SER A 678 28.11 1.65 -5.89
N SER A 679 27.50 1.03 -6.90
CA SER A 679 27.75 -0.34 -7.38
C SER A 679 29.23 -0.61 -7.62
#